data_AF-A0A177BBA8-F1
#
_entry.id   AF-A0A177BBA8-F1
#
_cell.length_a   1.000
_cell.length_b   1.000
_cell.length_c   1.000
_cell.angle_alpha   90.00
_cell.angle_beta   90.00
_cell.angle_gamma   90.00
#
_symmetry.space_group_name_H-M   'P 1'
#
loop_
_entity.id
_entity.type
_entity.pdbx_description
1 polymer ?
#
loop_
_entity_poly.entity_id
_entity_poly.type
_entity_poly.pdbx_seq_one_letter_code
_entity_poly.pdbx_strand_id
1 'polypeptide(L)'
;MNRFIGLNSDAADANQTDTAETIYISSLALLKMLKHGRAGVPMEVMGLMVGDCVDEFTIYVADVFAMPQSGTGVSVEAVDPVFQSNMLEMLAQTGRAECVVGWYHSHPGFGCWLSGVDINTQQSFESLSERAVAVVIDPIQSVKGKVVIDAFRSINNTMVITSANEPRQTTSNIGHLTKPTIQALIHGLNRSYYSMPIKFLKEPLEETMLLNLSKKTWMDGLKLENYQVCSEKISVTLKKMLSYAKSFKKELEEEENISAVQRELKNIGKMDPKRHLMESINDITNNTGGIDNNVFYKMRDKYQKKDRVGCEHEIANTLVSTTDYEPAKKKQAYSHMWLVAVSFLCSFVSGIGCCFTSPTLATMIEENLLYESTAPWYTSLLSIGAIFGGPLTGHVLNKYGRKPCIFIVILFFAICWFFTISAEFIKMPFIVLYISRFIFGLGFSMLLLAFPTYLNESVYKSQRGWCSSSVGIGIGFGILLVYSVGNIISWQYISLIAIIILIPALLLALWIPESPRWLIRHGKLELGYESLLWLRQCERQAEEEKSDIFNSVQMSDGIKMFKDYSELKNKKLIKNFAACLAIHAIQQLSLINVILSYSTGLLNDAGFSNTTLPLIFIGIVQLFSGMLSATLLDRFGRRPLVLASSTLIMISLASMGIYFHFICADLISQSYKWIVLVIITFYFISYNMGIGNIPWIVMSELLVCNLQEELSTLITFFNWMFSFLVTISYPYLDKILAKHSMMYIFATFVAGCLLVTVLILPETKGKSLEDMKLNYDEEIK
;
A
#
# COMPACT_ATOMS: atom_id res chain seq x y z
N MET A 1 -58.14 50.52 -4.20
CA MET A 1 -59.05 50.22 -5.33
C MET A 1 -58.56 51.03 -6.51
N ASN A 2 -58.29 50.34 -7.62
CA ASN A 2 -58.18 50.83 -9.01
C ASN A 2 -56.89 51.49 -9.54
N ARG A 3 -56.40 50.82 -10.60
CA ARG A 3 -55.47 51.25 -11.65
C ARG A 3 -56.01 52.45 -12.46
N PHE A 4 -55.08 53.29 -12.92
CA PHE A 4 -55.11 54.21 -14.09
C PHE A 4 -53.61 54.37 -14.49
N ILE A 5 -53.09 53.96 -15.66
CA ILE A 5 -53.16 54.58 -17.01
C ILE A 5 -53.36 56.10 -16.90
N GLY A 6 -52.46 57.02 -17.23
CA GLY A 6 -51.26 57.07 -18.08
C GLY A 6 -51.26 58.47 -18.71
N LEU A 7 -50.08 59.09 -18.88
CA LEU A 7 -49.68 60.06 -19.94
C LEU A 7 -48.78 61.21 -19.43
N ASN A 8 -47.55 61.13 -19.93
CA ASN A 8 -46.70 62.18 -20.51
C ASN A 8 -46.02 63.21 -19.60
N SER A 9 -44.72 62.96 -19.39
CA SER A 9 -43.71 63.93 -19.79
C SER A 9 -42.62 63.20 -20.60
N ASP A 10 -42.61 63.45 -21.91
CA ASP A 10 -41.48 63.19 -22.78
C ASP A 10 -40.26 63.93 -22.23
N ALA A 11 -39.40 63.20 -21.54
CA ALA A 11 -37.98 63.53 -21.44
C ALA A 11 -37.27 62.29 -21.97
N ALA A 12 -36.64 62.43 -23.14
CA ALA A 12 -35.71 61.43 -23.64
C ALA A 12 -34.73 61.12 -22.51
N ASP A 13 -34.75 59.87 -22.00
CA ASP A 13 -33.74 59.37 -21.07
C ASP A 13 -32.41 59.36 -21.81
N ALA A 14 -31.70 60.49 -21.77
CA ALA A 14 -30.29 60.56 -22.08
C ALA A 14 -29.59 59.59 -21.12
N ASN A 15 -28.83 58.63 -21.67
CA ASN A 15 -28.01 57.68 -20.91
C ASN A 15 -27.35 58.37 -19.71
N GLN A 16 -27.86 58.09 -18.51
CA GLN A 16 -27.26 58.55 -17.27
C GLN A 16 -25.86 57.92 -17.16
N THR A 17 -24.89 58.71 -16.70
CA THR A 17 -23.51 58.25 -16.49
C THR A 17 -23.48 56.99 -15.61
N ASP A 18 -23.07 55.88 -16.20
CA ASP A 18 -23.10 54.54 -15.61
C ASP A 18 -22.20 54.46 -14.36
N THR A 19 -22.82 54.63 -13.19
CA THR A 19 -22.19 54.38 -11.87
C THR A 19 -22.55 53.00 -11.32
N ALA A 20 -23.36 52.22 -12.05
CA ALA A 20 -23.73 50.86 -11.70
C ALA A 20 -22.75 49.81 -12.23
N GLU A 21 -21.95 50.15 -13.24
CA GLU A 21 -20.95 49.24 -13.81
C GLU A 21 -19.88 48.83 -12.79
N THR A 22 -19.60 47.54 -12.68
CA THR A 22 -18.58 46.96 -11.79
C THR A 22 -17.53 46.21 -12.60
N ILE A 23 -16.27 46.45 -12.28
CA ILE A 23 -15.14 45.78 -12.92
C ILE A 23 -14.69 44.60 -12.04
N TYR A 24 -14.69 43.41 -12.61
CA TYR A 24 -14.17 42.20 -11.95
C TYR A 24 -12.76 41.91 -12.45
N ILE A 25 -11.79 42.02 -11.54
CA ILE A 25 -10.38 41.74 -11.86
C ILE A 25 -10.02 40.36 -11.32
N SER A 26 -9.51 39.48 -12.20
CA SER A 26 -8.95 38.19 -11.80
C SER A 26 -7.77 38.36 -10.85
N SER A 27 -7.63 37.43 -9.90
CA SER A 27 -6.49 37.40 -8.99
C SER A 27 -5.14 37.27 -9.72
N LEU A 28 -5.12 36.63 -10.89
CA LEU A 28 -3.92 36.49 -11.73
C LEU A 28 -3.55 37.83 -12.40
N ALA A 29 -4.53 38.53 -12.98
CA ALA A 29 -4.37 39.84 -13.60
C ALA A 29 -3.81 40.84 -12.58
N LEU A 30 -4.37 40.86 -11.37
CA LEU A 30 -3.92 41.73 -10.28
C LEU A 30 -2.44 41.49 -9.90
N LEU A 31 -2.03 40.23 -9.81
CA LEU A 31 -0.64 39.87 -9.48
C LEU A 31 0.33 40.30 -10.60
N LYS A 32 -0.06 40.13 -11.86
CA LYS A 32 0.75 40.58 -13.00
C LYS A 32 0.89 42.11 -13.03
N MET A 33 -0.20 42.86 -12.80
CA MET A 33 -0.15 44.32 -12.70
C MET A 33 0.78 44.77 -11.58
N LEU A 34 0.66 44.19 -10.37
CA LEU A 34 1.53 44.51 -9.23
C LEU A 34 3.01 44.16 -9.48
N LYS A 35 3.27 42.99 -10.09
CA LYS A 35 4.64 42.56 -10.41
C LYS A 35 5.25 43.48 -11.47
N HIS A 36 4.48 43.85 -12.49
CA HIS A 36 4.92 44.76 -13.53
C HIS A 36 5.21 46.16 -12.95
N GLY A 37 4.26 46.72 -12.19
CA GLY A 37 4.43 48.02 -11.52
C GLY A 37 5.64 48.05 -10.57
N ARG A 38 5.89 46.97 -9.82
CA ARG A 38 7.08 46.88 -8.94
C ARG A 38 8.38 46.76 -9.70
N ALA A 39 8.40 46.08 -10.85
CA ALA A 39 9.59 45.98 -11.69
C ALA A 39 9.92 47.31 -12.38
N GLY A 40 8.90 48.15 -12.62
CA GLY A 40 9.04 49.47 -13.24
C GLY A 40 9.59 50.57 -12.33
N VAL A 41 9.51 50.42 -11.00
CA VAL A 41 9.92 51.45 -10.03
C VAL A 41 11.38 51.88 -10.27
N PRO A 42 11.67 53.19 -10.41
CA PRO A 42 10.83 54.35 -10.06
C PRO A 42 9.95 54.90 -11.20
N MET A 43 9.95 54.28 -12.38
CA MET A 43 9.24 54.74 -13.58
C MET A 43 7.79 54.24 -13.61
N GLU A 44 6.94 54.97 -14.35
CA GLU A 44 5.58 54.52 -14.63
C GLU A 44 5.60 53.52 -15.79
N VAL A 45 4.92 52.40 -15.60
CA VAL A 45 4.77 51.36 -16.63
C VAL A 45 3.30 51.20 -17.00
N MET A 46 3.06 50.89 -18.27
CA MET A 46 1.73 50.73 -18.86
C MET A 46 1.54 49.32 -19.40
N GLY A 47 0.30 48.83 -19.41
CA GLY A 47 -0.05 47.59 -20.09
C GLY A 47 -1.51 47.57 -20.53
N LEU A 48 -1.87 46.52 -21.27
CA LEU A 48 -3.23 46.32 -21.77
C LEU A 48 -3.94 45.25 -20.94
N MET A 49 -5.24 45.45 -20.76
CA MET A 49 -6.13 44.53 -20.05
C MET A 49 -6.95 43.73 -21.07
N VAL A 50 -7.01 42.43 -20.86
CA VAL A 50 -7.68 41.46 -21.73
C VAL A 50 -8.84 40.82 -20.96
N GLY A 51 -9.99 40.71 -21.61
CA GLY A 51 -11.17 40.08 -21.05
C GLY A 51 -12.41 40.32 -21.90
N ASP A 52 -13.57 40.23 -21.25
CA ASP A 52 -14.87 40.29 -21.90
C ASP A 52 -15.83 41.25 -21.18
N CYS A 53 -16.62 41.96 -21.96
CA CYS A 53 -17.77 42.72 -21.48
C CYS A 53 -18.98 41.79 -21.44
N VAL A 54 -19.32 41.26 -20.26
CA VAL A 54 -20.32 40.19 -20.10
C VAL A 54 -21.75 40.71 -20.26
N ASP A 55 -22.05 41.87 -19.69
CA ASP A 55 -23.35 42.55 -19.79
C ASP A 55 -23.17 44.07 -19.72
N GLU A 56 -24.28 44.83 -19.68
CA GLU A 56 -24.27 46.30 -19.58
C GLU A 56 -23.68 46.82 -18.26
N PHE A 57 -23.55 45.98 -17.23
CA PHE A 57 -23.09 46.39 -15.90
C PHE A 57 -21.76 45.75 -15.46
N THR A 58 -21.19 44.85 -16.25
CA THR A 58 -20.10 43.97 -15.81
C THR A 58 -19.00 43.89 -16.84
N ILE A 59 -17.80 44.32 -16.45
CA ILE A 59 -16.58 44.18 -17.23
C ILE A 59 -15.68 43.17 -16.52
N TYR A 60 -15.34 42.08 -17.20
CA TYR A 60 -14.48 41.03 -16.67
C TYR A 60 -13.07 41.16 -17.24
N VAL A 61 -12.09 41.36 -16.36
CA VAL A 61 -10.66 41.39 -16.71
C VAL A 61 -10.05 40.04 -16.34
N ALA A 62 -9.81 39.22 -17.35
CA ALA A 62 -9.27 37.88 -17.22
C ALA A 62 -7.75 37.90 -17.05
N ASP A 63 -7.04 38.69 -17.87
CA ASP A 63 -5.58 38.76 -17.86
C ASP A 63 -5.06 40.14 -18.26
N VAL A 64 -3.76 40.37 -18.05
CA VAL A 64 -3.05 41.58 -18.50
C VAL A 64 -1.71 41.22 -19.12
N PHE A 65 -1.25 42.07 -20.03
CA PHE A 65 0.12 42.01 -20.51
C PHE A 65 0.79 43.38 -20.50
N ALA A 66 2.09 43.37 -20.21
CA ALA A 66 2.93 44.55 -20.16
C ALA A 66 3.23 45.06 -21.56
N MET A 67 3.12 46.37 -21.77
CA MET A 67 3.68 47.01 -22.95
C MET A 67 5.17 47.34 -22.67
N PRO A 68 6.05 47.28 -23.68
CA PRO A 68 7.47 47.58 -23.50
C PRO A 68 7.77 49.07 -23.24
N GLN A 69 6.74 49.91 -23.09
CA GLN A 69 6.84 51.35 -22.90
C GLN A 69 6.98 51.70 -21.42
N SER A 70 7.96 52.55 -21.10
CA SER A 70 8.15 53.14 -19.77
C SER A 70 8.14 54.66 -19.89
N GLY A 71 7.32 55.35 -19.10
CA GLY A 71 7.18 56.80 -19.12
C GLY A 71 7.67 57.46 -17.83
N THR A 72 8.14 58.70 -17.95
CA THR A 72 8.12 59.66 -16.84
C THR A 72 6.79 60.41 -16.91
N GLY A 73 6.26 60.91 -15.77
CA GLY A 73 4.91 61.49 -15.64
C GLY A 73 4.57 62.74 -16.48
N VAL A 74 5.26 62.97 -17.61
CA VAL A 74 5.02 64.05 -18.58
C VAL A 74 4.92 63.52 -20.03
N SER A 75 5.27 62.27 -20.34
CA SER A 75 5.03 61.71 -21.69
C SER A 75 5.05 60.18 -21.73
N VAL A 76 3.94 59.58 -22.16
CA VAL A 76 3.87 58.18 -22.62
C VAL A 76 3.62 58.23 -24.13
N GLU A 77 4.51 57.64 -24.93
CA GLU A 77 4.31 57.53 -26.37
C GLU A 77 3.11 56.62 -26.70
N ALA A 78 2.41 56.93 -27.79
CA ALA A 78 1.23 56.18 -28.22
C ALA A 78 1.52 54.68 -28.33
N VAL A 79 0.54 53.87 -27.91
CA VAL A 79 0.53 52.40 -27.96
C VAL A 79 1.06 51.91 -29.31
N ASP A 80 2.07 51.01 -29.31
CA ASP A 80 2.54 50.37 -30.54
C ASP A 80 1.47 49.38 -31.06
N PRO A 81 0.77 49.70 -32.17
CA PRO A 81 -0.29 48.84 -32.67
C PRO A 81 0.25 47.51 -33.21
N VAL A 82 1.51 47.47 -33.66
CA VAL A 82 2.14 46.23 -34.18
C VAL A 82 2.38 45.25 -33.04
N PHE A 83 2.90 45.73 -31.92
CA PHE A 83 3.09 44.90 -30.73
C PHE A 83 1.77 44.38 -30.17
N GLN A 84 0.74 45.23 -30.13
CA GLN A 84 -0.61 44.84 -29.70
C GLN A 84 -1.19 43.74 -30.59
N SER A 85 -1.15 43.90 -31.93
CA SER A 85 -1.67 42.88 -32.85
C SER A 85 -0.93 41.56 -32.75
N ASN A 86 0.41 41.59 -32.70
CA ASN A 86 1.23 40.38 -32.55
C ASN A 86 0.93 39.65 -31.22
N MET A 87 0.77 40.38 -30.12
CA MET A 87 0.48 39.80 -28.81
C MET A 87 -0.92 39.17 -28.77
N LEU A 88 -1.92 39.81 -29.37
CA LEU A 88 -3.27 39.24 -29.48
C LEU A 88 -3.29 38.00 -30.37
N GLU A 89 -2.53 37.96 -31.46
CA GLU A 89 -2.39 36.78 -32.31
C GLU A 89 -1.74 35.61 -31.55
N MET A 90 -0.67 35.88 -30.79
CA MET A 90 -0.04 34.88 -29.93
C MET A 90 -0.99 34.36 -28.84
N LEU A 91 -1.80 35.22 -28.23
CA LEU A 91 -2.81 34.81 -27.24
C LEU A 91 -3.90 33.95 -27.90
N ALA A 92 -4.37 34.30 -29.09
CA ALA A 92 -5.34 33.53 -29.84
C ALA A 92 -4.85 32.10 -30.16
N GLN A 93 -3.56 31.94 -30.49
CA GLN A 93 -2.95 30.61 -30.69
C GLN A 93 -3.00 29.72 -29.43
N THR A 94 -3.01 30.32 -28.24
CA THR A 94 -3.12 29.57 -26.96
C THR A 94 -4.56 29.26 -26.56
N GLY A 95 -5.53 29.55 -27.42
CA GLY A 95 -6.97 29.37 -27.15
C GLY A 95 -7.58 30.49 -26.30
N ARG A 96 -6.90 31.64 -26.16
CA ARG A 96 -7.40 32.84 -25.47
C ARG A 96 -7.79 33.90 -26.49
N ALA A 97 -9.07 33.96 -26.84
CA ALA A 97 -9.61 34.87 -27.85
C ALA A 97 -10.25 36.16 -27.26
N GLU A 98 -9.97 36.44 -25.99
CA GLU A 98 -10.49 37.60 -25.26
C GLU A 98 -9.99 38.91 -25.88
N CYS A 99 -10.84 39.95 -25.84
CA CYS A 99 -10.55 41.25 -26.45
C CYS A 99 -9.87 42.21 -25.46
N VAL A 100 -9.30 43.30 -25.96
CA VAL A 100 -8.77 44.37 -25.11
C VAL A 100 -9.94 45.18 -24.53
N VAL A 101 -10.10 45.12 -23.21
CA VAL A 101 -11.18 45.82 -22.46
C VAL A 101 -10.72 47.15 -21.88
N GLY A 102 -9.42 47.43 -21.91
CA GLY A 102 -8.87 48.67 -21.40
C GLY A 102 -7.36 48.61 -21.21
N TRP A 103 -6.84 49.53 -20.43
CA TRP A 103 -5.41 49.65 -20.14
C TRP A 103 -5.17 49.93 -18.66
N TYR A 104 -3.97 49.63 -18.19
CA TYR A 104 -3.54 49.93 -16.83
C TYR A 104 -2.20 50.62 -16.81
N HIS A 105 -1.95 51.42 -15.78
CA HIS A 105 -0.62 51.96 -15.51
C HIS A 105 -0.31 52.06 -14.01
N SER A 106 0.97 52.20 -13.70
CA SER A 106 1.44 52.30 -12.32
C SER A 106 1.78 53.74 -11.92
N HIS A 107 1.38 54.15 -10.72
CA HIS A 107 1.83 55.37 -10.05
C HIS A 107 2.68 55.01 -8.82
N PRO A 108 4.02 54.97 -8.92
CA PRO A 108 4.86 54.60 -7.78
C PRO A 108 4.86 55.70 -6.70
N GLY A 109 4.03 55.55 -5.66
CA GLY A 109 4.01 56.43 -4.49
C GLY A 109 3.12 57.67 -4.59
N PHE A 110 2.42 57.88 -5.70
CA PHE A 110 1.55 59.05 -5.94
C PHE A 110 0.06 58.79 -5.69
N GLY A 111 -0.34 57.54 -5.37
CA GLY A 111 -1.76 57.15 -5.28
C GLY A 111 -2.45 57.05 -6.65
N CYS A 112 -3.73 56.66 -6.64
CA CYS A 112 -4.51 56.38 -7.86
C CYS A 112 -5.29 57.62 -8.33
N TRP A 113 -4.92 58.18 -9.48
CA TRP A 113 -5.60 59.28 -10.17
C TRP A 113 -5.12 59.35 -11.62
N LEU A 114 -5.82 60.08 -12.51
CA LEU A 114 -5.42 60.27 -13.91
C LEU A 114 -4.78 61.65 -14.10
N SER A 115 -3.61 61.69 -14.74
CA SER A 115 -2.97 62.93 -15.21
C SER A 115 -3.64 63.48 -16.47
N GLY A 116 -3.28 64.69 -16.88
CA GLY A 116 -3.79 65.28 -18.13
C GLY A 116 -3.44 64.45 -19.37
N VAL A 117 -2.29 63.76 -19.35
CA VAL A 117 -1.89 62.83 -20.41
C VAL A 117 -2.75 61.57 -20.35
N ASP A 118 -2.99 61.03 -19.15
CA ASP A 118 -3.81 59.82 -18.97
C ASP A 118 -5.27 60.03 -19.40
N ILE A 119 -5.81 61.22 -19.18
CA ILE A 119 -7.16 61.58 -19.66
C ILE A 119 -7.20 61.56 -21.19
N ASN A 120 -6.20 62.12 -21.87
CA ASN A 120 -6.13 62.10 -23.33
C ASN A 120 -5.96 60.67 -23.88
N THR A 121 -5.16 59.85 -23.20
CA THR A 121 -4.98 58.43 -23.53
C THR A 121 -6.29 57.67 -23.36
N GLN A 122 -6.99 57.87 -22.23
CA GLN A 122 -8.28 57.24 -21.99
C GLN A 122 -9.34 57.66 -23.02
N GLN A 123 -9.42 58.93 -23.40
CA GLN A 123 -10.32 59.39 -24.46
C GLN A 123 -10.00 58.74 -25.82
N SER A 124 -8.72 58.52 -26.10
CA SER A 124 -8.28 57.82 -27.32
C SER A 124 -8.74 56.36 -27.31
N PHE A 125 -8.62 55.66 -26.17
CA PHE A 125 -9.14 54.30 -26.02
C PHE A 125 -10.67 54.24 -26.07
N GLU A 126 -11.37 55.22 -25.48
CA GLU A 126 -12.83 55.33 -25.54
C GLU A 126 -13.34 55.60 -26.97
N SER A 127 -12.56 56.29 -27.81
CA SER A 127 -12.89 56.46 -29.23
C SER A 127 -12.81 55.16 -30.04
N LEU A 128 -12.00 54.19 -29.59
CA LEU A 128 -11.86 52.87 -30.19
C LEU A 128 -12.87 51.87 -29.62
N SER A 129 -13.12 51.95 -28.31
CA SER A 129 -14.07 51.12 -27.59
C SER A 129 -14.75 51.95 -26.51
N GLU A 130 -16.03 52.27 -26.71
CA GLU A 130 -16.81 53.16 -25.83
C GLU A 130 -16.81 52.73 -24.35
N ARG A 131 -16.60 51.43 -24.09
CA ARG A 131 -16.58 50.84 -22.74
C ARG A 131 -15.17 50.63 -22.17
N ALA A 132 -14.14 51.15 -22.81
CA ALA A 132 -12.76 51.02 -22.33
C ALA A 132 -12.58 51.57 -20.91
N VAL A 133 -11.77 50.89 -20.10
CA VAL A 133 -11.49 51.26 -18.70
C VAL A 133 -10.00 51.54 -18.50
N ALA A 134 -9.67 52.60 -17.75
CA ALA A 134 -8.32 52.85 -17.24
C ALA A 134 -8.19 52.35 -15.80
N VAL A 135 -7.17 51.54 -15.49
CA VAL A 135 -6.88 51.08 -14.12
C VAL A 135 -5.53 51.62 -13.65
N VAL A 136 -5.52 52.28 -12.49
CA VAL A 136 -4.30 52.83 -11.89
C VAL A 136 -3.94 52.03 -10.65
N ILE A 137 -2.68 51.62 -10.54
CA ILE A 137 -2.17 50.86 -9.40
C ILE A 137 -0.95 51.53 -8.78
N ASP A 138 -0.91 51.63 -7.44
CA ASP A 138 0.27 52.10 -6.72
C ASP A 138 1.06 50.91 -6.15
N PRO A 139 2.18 50.49 -6.78
CA PRO A 139 2.94 49.31 -6.35
C PRO A 139 3.71 49.52 -5.04
N ILE A 140 3.95 50.78 -4.63
CA ILE A 140 4.70 51.14 -3.41
C ILE A 140 3.77 51.15 -2.21
N GLN A 141 2.60 51.79 -2.33
CA GLN A 141 1.61 51.84 -1.25
C GLN A 141 0.83 50.52 -1.07
N SER A 142 0.87 49.63 -2.08
CA SER A 142 0.27 48.29 -1.99
C SER A 142 1.10 47.34 -1.13
N VAL A 143 0.56 46.99 0.05
CA VAL A 143 1.16 46.06 1.02
C VAL A 143 0.34 44.77 1.14
N LYS A 144 0.90 43.73 1.77
CA LYS A 144 0.17 42.47 2.00
C LYS A 144 -1.15 42.76 2.74
N GLY A 145 -2.27 42.40 2.13
CA GLY A 145 -3.62 42.62 2.68
C GLY A 145 -4.28 43.95 2.30
N LYS A 146 -3.56 44.89 1.67
CA LYS A 146 -4.12 46.15 1.17
C LYS A 146 -3.52 46.53 -0.18
N VAL A 147 -4.31 46.41 -1.24
CA VAL A 147 -3.92 46.86 -2.59
C VAL A 147 -4.51 48.23 -2.84
N VAL A 148 -3.66 49.16 -3.29
CA VAL A 148 -4.06 50.53 -3.66
C VAL A 148 -4.23 50.54 -5.17
N ILE A 149 -5.48 50.44 -5.59
CA ILE A 149 -5.92 50.34 -7.00
C ILE A 149 -7.27 51.03 -7.16
N ASP A 150 -7.45 51.73 -8.27
CA ASP A 150 -8.71 52.37 -8.63
C ASP A 150 -8.90 52.32 -10.16
N ALA A 151 -10.15 52.36 -10.60
CA ALA A 151 -10.52 52.25 -12.01
C ALA A 151 -11.32 53.48 -12.42
N PHE A 152 -11.07 53.98 -13.62
CA PHE A 152 -11.58 55.25 -14.08
C PHE A 152 -12.13 55.18 -15.51
N ARG A 153 -13.11 56.05 -15.77
CA ARG A 153 -13.62 56.35 -17.10
C ARG A 153 -13.76 57.87 -17.26
N SER A 154 -13.60 58.37 -18.49
CA SER A 154 -13.69 59.81 -18.75
C SER A 154 -15.16 60.29 -18.76
N ILE A 155 -15.37 61.58 -18.45
CA ILE A 155 -16.68 62.23 -18.55
C ILE A 155 -16.69 63.03 -19.85
N ASN A 156 -17.67 62.78 -20.72
CA ASN A 156 -17.84 63.55 -21.95
C ASN A 156 -18.17 65.02 -21.62
N ASN A 157 -17.30 65.94 -22.05
CA ASN A 157 -17.40 67.38 -21.78
C ASN A 157 -18.72 68.01 -22.26
N THR A 158 -19.43 67.38 -23.20
CA THR A 158 -20.72 67.83 -23.73
C THR A 158 -21.85 67.78 -22.68
N MET A 159 -21.74 66.95 -21.65
CA MET A 159 -22.80 66.75 -20.64
C MET A 159 -22.68 67.64 -19.39
N VAL A 160 -21.52 68.24 -19.13
CA VAL A 160 -21.25 68.96 -17.87
C VAL A 160 -21.99 70.31 -17.79
N ILE A 161 -22.38 70.90 -18.93
CA ILE A 161 -23.02 72.22 -18.95
C ILE A 161 -24.47 72.19 -18.39
N THR A 162 -25.12 71.02 -18.32
CA THR A 162 -26.57 70.91 -18.03
C THR A 162 -26.94 70.27 -16.70
N SER A 163 -26.01 69.91 -15.81
CA SER A 163 -26.37 69.20 -14.57
C SER A 163 -25.50 69.61 -13.38
N ALA A 164 -26.05 70.45 -12.51
CA ALA A 164 -25.47 70.83 -11.21
C ALA A 164 -25.74 69.74 -10.14
N ASN A 165 -25.30 68.51 -10.38
CA ASN A 165 -25.39 67.42 -9.40
C ASN A 165 -24.04 67.20 -8.70
N GLU A 166 -24.10 67.02 -7.37
CA GLU A 166 -22.93 66.66 -6.56
C GLU A 166 -22.38 65.28 -6.96
N PRO A 167 -21.06 65.13 -7.10
CA PRO A 167 -20.48 63.89 -7.57
C PRO A 167 -20.43 62.83 -6.46
N ARG A 168 -21.03 61.66 -6.72
CA ARG A 168 -20.93 60.48 -5.86
C ARG A 168 -19.68 59.67 -6.25
N GLN A 169 -18.80 59.45 -5.28
CA GLN A 169 -17.74 58.44 -5.38
C GLN A 169 -18.30 57.11 -4.83
N THR A 170 -18.35 56.05 -5.63
CA THR A 170 -18.57 54.68 -5.16
C THR A 170 -17.23 53.96 -5.21
N THR A 171 -16.46 54.03 -4.12
CA THR A 171 -15.18 53.32 -4.06
C THR A 171 -15.38 51.81 -3.91
N SER A 172 -14.41 51.08 -4.45
CA SER A 172 -14.30 49.64 -4.66
C SER A 172 -14.04 48.79 -3.41
N ASN A 173 -13.93 49.37 -2.21
CA ASN A 173 -13.63 48.61 -1.00
C ASN A 173 -14.87 48.49 -0.11
N ILE A 174 -15.27 47.25 0.20
CA ILE A 174 -16.38 46.95 1.11
C ILE A 174 -16.24 47.78 2.39
N GLY A 175 -17.11 48.78 2.55
CA GLY A 175 -17.45 49.40 3.83
C GLY A 175 -16.69 50.65 4.28
N HIS A 176 -15.76 51.25 3.53
CA HIS A 176 -15.10 52.52 3.93
C HIS A 176 -15.03 53.54 2.79
N LEU A 177 -15.79 54.63 2.90
CA LEU A 177 -15.67 55.84 2.08
C LEU A 177 -14.34 56.54 2.41
N THR A 178 -13.31 56.36 1.59
CA THR A 178 -12.06 57.12 1.71
C THR A 178 -12.24 58.48 1.05
N LYS A 179 -12.00 59.58 1.78
CA LYS A 179 -12.03 60.93 1.21
C LYS A 179 -11.02 61.04 0.05
N PRO A 180 -11.38 61.69 -1.07
CA PRO A 180 -10.47 61.85 -2.20
C PRO A 180 -9.22 62.63 -1.78
N THR A 181 -8.06 62.25 -2.31
CA THR A 181 -6.82 62.99 -2.13
C THR A 181 -6.92 64.37 -2.77
N ILE A 182 -6.35 65.40 -2.12
CA ILE A 182 -6.35 66.78 -2.62
C ILE A 182 -5.75 66.84 -4.05
N GLN A 183 -4.74 66.01 -4.32
CA GLN A 183 -4.13 65.88 -5.64
C GLN A 183 -5.11 65.37 -6.71
N ALA A 184 -5.93 64.36 -6.41
CA ALA A 184 -6.93 63.84 -7.34
C ALA A 184 -8.03 64.88 -7.68
N LEU A 185 -8.45 65.68 -6.69
CA LEU A 185 -9.40 66.78 -6.91
C LEU A 185 -8.81 67.90 -7.79
N ILE A 186 -7.53 68.22 -7.61
CA ILE A 186 -6.82 69.23 -8.43
C ILE A 186 -6.67 68.75 -9.87
N HIS A 187 -6.44 67.45 -10.09
CA HIS A 187 -6.25 66.86 -11.42
C HIS A 187 -7.55 66.47 -12.15
N GLY A 188 -8.72 66.83 -11.62
CA GLY A 188 -9.98 66.75 -12.37
C GLY A 188 -10.88 65.57 -12.05
N LEU A 189 -10.66 64.86 -10.94
CA LEU A 189 -11.62 63.89 -10.40
C LEU A 189 -12.99 64.58 -10.24
N ASN A 190 -14.06 63.98 -10.78
CA ASN A 190 -15.42 64.49 -10.81
C ASN A 190 -15.68 65.73 -11.70
N ARG A 191 -14.70 66.13 -12.52
CA ARG A 191 -14.88 67.14 -13.58
C ARG A 191 -14.59 66.57 -14.96
N SER A 192 -13.51 65.79 -15.07
CA SER A 192 -13.02 65.22 -16.33
C SER A 192 -13.12 63.69 -16.37
N TYR A 193 -13.17 63.02 -15.21
CA TYR A 193 -13.28 61.56 -15.10
C TYR A 193 -13.93 61.16 -13.76
N TYR A 194 -14.46 59.93 -13.68
CA TYR A 194 -15.08 59.35 -12.47
C TYR A 194 -14.47 57.97 -12.12
N SER A 195 -14.62 57.54 -10.86
CA SER A 195 -14.12 56.25 -10.35
C SER A 195 -15.22 55.18 -10.39
N MET A 196 -14.83 53.96 -10.76
CA MET A 196 -15.71 52.80 -10.90
C MET A 196 -15.46 51.77 -9.78
N PRO A 197 -16.49 51.04 -9.31
CA PRO A 197 -16.31 49.98 -8.34
C PRO A 197 -15.57 48.77 -8.95
N ILE A 198 -14.58 48.27 -8.21
CA ILE A 198 -13.77 47.09 -8.53
C ILE A 198 -14.14 45.97 -7.56
N LYS A 199 -14.32 44.75 -8.07
CA LYS A 199 -14.41 43.52 -7.28
C LYS A 199 -13.33 42.55 -7.73
N PHE A 200 -12.85 41.73 -6.80
CA PHE A 200 -11.91 40.65 -7.10
C PHE A 200 -12.64 39.32 -7.11
N LEU A 201 -12.48 38.56 -8.20
CA LEU A 201 -12.99 37.20 -8.26
C LEU A 201 -11.91 36.26 -7.70
N LYS A 202 -12.31 35.43 -6.73
CA LYS A 202 -11.46 34.40 -6.15
C LYS A 202 -12.22 33.09 -6.19
N GLU A 203 -11.83 32.20 -7.09
CA GLU A 203 -12.34 30.84 -6.99
C GLU A 203 -11.66 30.08 -5.83
N PRO A 204 -12.32 29.11 -5.19
CA PRO A 204 -11.71 28.32 -4.12
C PRO A 204 -10.41 27.60 -4.54
N LEU A 205 -10.36 27.17 -5.81
CA LEU A 205 -9.17 26.55 -6.40
C LEU A 205 -8.04 27.56 -6.61
N GLU A 206 -8.38 28.77 -7.08
CA GLU A 206 -7.43 29.87 -7.21
C GLU A 206 -6.88 30.29 -5.85
N GLU A 207 -7.72 30.40 -4.82
CA GLU A 207 -7.28 30.72 -3.46
C GLU A 207 -6.29 29.67 -2.93
N THR A 208 -6.56 28.39 -3.17
CA THR A 208 -5.67 27.29 -2.81
C THR A 208 -4.33 27.37 -3.57
N MET A 209 -4.38 27.64 -4.88
CA MET A 209 -3.19 27.85 -5.71
C MET A 209 -2.36 29.04 -5.22
N LEU A 210 -3.02 30.15 -4.89
CA LEU A 210 -2.39 31.38 -4.41
C LEU A 210 -1.75 31.19 -3.02
N LEU A 211 -2.37 30.39 -2.14
CA LEU A 211 -1.78 30.03 -0.86
C LEU A 211 -0.51 29.18 -1.03
N ASN A 212 -0.44 28.36 -2.08
CA ASN A 212 0.76 27.59 -2.40
C ASN A 212 1.94 28.49 -2.87
N LEU A 213 1.69 29.66 -3.47
CA LEU A 213 2.75 30.63 -3.84
C LEU A 213 3.51 31.18 -2.62
N SER A 214 2.91 31.12 -1.42
CA SER A 214 3.56 31.56 -0.19
C SER A 214 4.57 30.55 0.39
N LYS A 215 4.60 29.32 -0.14
CA LYS A 215 5.51 28.27 0.31
C LYS A 215 6.95 28.56 -0.14
N LYS A 216 7.91 28.38 0.76
CA LYS A 216 9.32 28.74 0.54
C LYS A 216 10.03 27.86 -0.49
N THR A 217 9.59 26.61 -0.66
CA THR A 217 10.14 25.72 -1.69
C THR A 217 9.03 25.17 -2.58
N TRP A 218 9.29 25.13 -3.88
CA TRP A 218 8.35 24.58 -4.87
C TRP A 218 8.06 23.08 -4.60
N MET A 219 9.03 22.35 -4.06
CA MET A 219 8.91 20.95 -3.68
C MET A 219 7.89 20.72 -2.56
N ASP A 220 7.72 21.67 -1.63
CA ASP A 220 6.74 21.53 -0.54
C ASP A 220 5.28 21.61 -1.02
N GLY A 221 5.05 22.10 -2.25
CA GLY A 221 3.74 22.01 -2.92
C GLY A 221 3.47 20.63 -3.54
N LEU A 222 4.52 19.86 -3.82
CA LEU A 222 4.47 18.55 -4.51
C LEU A 222 4.70 17.36 -3.59
N LYS A 223 5.10 17.60 -2.33
CA LYS A 223 5.26 16.55 -1.32
C LYS A 223 3.89 16.04 -0.89
N LEU A 224 3.62 14.78 -1.21
CA LEU A 224 2.49 14.04 -0.67
C LEU A 224 2.72 13.77 0.82
N GLU A 225 1.72 14.03 1.66
CA GLU A 225 1.80 13.64 3.07
C GLU A 225 1.91 12.12 3.18
N ASN A 226 2.68 11.64 4.17
CA ASN A 226 2.81 10.22 4.44
C ASN A 226 1.43 9.62 4.78
N TYR A 227 1.08 8.52 4.10
CA TYR A 227 -0.22 7.85 4.22
C TYR A 227 -0.64 7.58 5.67
N GLN A 228 0.29 7.17 6.54
CA GLN A 228 -0.01 6.89 7.94
C GLN A 228 -0.47 8.15 8.69
N VAL A 229 0.21 9.27 8.49
CA VAL A 229 -0.11 10.56 9.13
C VAL A 229 -1.43 11.11 8.59
N CYS A 230 -1.65 11.01 7.27
CA CYS A 230 -2.91 11.39 6.64
C CYS A 230 -4.09 10.53 7.17
N SER A 231 -3.90 9.21 7.28
CA SER A 231 -4.90 8.29 7.81
C SER A 231 -5.24 8.57 9.27
N GLU A 232 -4.25 8.91 10.11
CA GLU A 232 -4.49 9.31 11.50
C GLU A 232 -5.28 10.63 11.58
N LYS A 233 -4.89 11.66 10.82
CA LYS A 233 -5.65 12.92 10.75
C LYS A 233 -7.09 12.70 10.31
N ILE A 234 -7.31 11.94 9.24
CA ILE A 234 -8.65 11.60 8.74
C ILE A 234 -9.46 10.87 9.84
N SER A 235 -8.85 9.92 10.55
CA SER A 235 -9.53 9.21 11.63
C SER A 235 -9.95 10.11 12.78
N VAL A 236 -9.13 11.11 13.14
CA VAL A 236 -9.44 12.08 14.18
C VAL A 236 -10.55 13.02 13.74
N THR A 237 -10.51 13.51 12.49
CA THR A 237 -11.57 14.38 11.94
C THR A 237 -12.90 13.63 11.84
N LEU A 238 -12.91 12.36 11.40
CA LEU A 238 -14.12 11.54 11.37
C LEU A 238 -14.73 11.34 12.77
N LYS A 239 -13.91 11.14 13.81
CA LYS A 239 -14.38 11.06 15.20
C LYS A 239 -15.03 12.37 15.66
N LYS A 240 -14.45 13.51 15.28
CA LYS A 240 -15.03 14.84 15.56
C LYS A 240 -16.36 15.01 14.82
N MET A 241 -16.44 14.65 13.54
CA MET A 241 -17.67 14.70 12.76
C MET A 241 -18.78 13.86 13.37
N LEU A 242 -18.45 12.65 13.85
CA LEU A 242 -19.41 11.79 14.54
C LEU A 242 -19.93 12.43 15.84
N SER A 243 -19.06 13.10 16.59
CA SER A 243 -19.48 13.86 17.78
C SER A 243 -20.40 15.02 17.41
N TYR A 244 -20.10 15.77 16.35
CA TYR A 244 -20.93 16.88 15.88
C TYR A 244 -22.27 16.40 15.29
N ALA A 245 -22.28 15.28 14.57
CA ALA A 245 -23.50 14.67 14.04
C ALA A 245 -24.42 14.18 15.17
N LYS A 246 -23.86 13.59 16.23
CA LYS A 246 -24.62 13.19 17.43
C LYS A 246 -25.19 14.41 18.17
N SER A 247 -24.40 15.46 18.33
CA SER A 247 -24.86 16.72 18.93
C SER A 247 -25.95 17.39 18.09
N PHE A 248 -25.79 17.41 16.76
CA PHE A 248 -26.78 17.95 15.83
C PHE A 248 -28.09 17.16 15.85
N LYS A 249 -28.02 15.83 15.86
CA LYS A 249 -29.21 14.98 16.01
C LYS A 249 -29.95 15.25 17.33
N LYS A 250 -29.19 15.38 18.43
CA LYS A 250 -29.76 15.72 19.74
C LYS A 250 -30.42 17.11 19.73
N GLU A 251 -29.83 18.09 19.06
CA GLU A 251 -30.43 19.41 18.90
C GLU A 251 -31.72 19.35 18.08
N LEU A 252 -31.77 18.59 16.99
CA LEU A 252 -32.98 18.39 16.18
C LEU A 252 -34.12 17.71 16.98
N GLU A 253 -33.80 16.70 17.79
CA GLU A 253 -34.77 16.03 18.68
C GLU A 253 -35.28 16.98 19.79
N GLU A 254 -34.42 17.86 20.31
CA GLU A 254 -34.81 18.90 21.27
C GLU A 254 -35.63 20.04 20.61
N GLU A 255 -35.41 20.30 19.33
CA GLU A 255 -36.11 21.36 18.57
C GLU A 255 -37.57 21.04 18.28
N GLU A 256 -37.97 19.77 18.18
CA GLU A 256 -39.39 19.39 17.98
C GLU A 256 -40.31 19.88 19.11
N ASN A 257 -39.76 20.20 20.29
CA ASN A 257 -40.52 20.56 21.49
C ASN A 257 -40.52 22.07 21.84
N ILE A 258 -39.89 22.96 21.05
CA ILE A 258 -39.67 24.38 21.41
C ILE A 258 -40.04 25.35 20.28
N SER A 259 -40.66 26.50 20.61
CA SER A 259 -41.06 27.55 19.66
C SER A 259 -39.88 28.35 19.06
N ALA A 260 -40.04 28.89 17.84
CA ALA A 260 -38.97 29.52 17.05
C ALA A 260 -38.23 30.68 17.76
N VAL A 261 -38.92 31.48 18.58
CA VAL A 261 -38.32 32.62 19.29
C VAL A 261 -37.49 32.16 20.50
N GLN A 262 -37.90 31.06 21.16
CA GLN A 262 -37.13 30.45 22.24
C GLN A 262 -35.89 29.69 21.72
N ARG A 263 -35.88 29.27 20.45
CA ARG A 263 -34.73 28.64 19.79
C ARG A 263 -33.57 29.60 19.59
N GLU A 264 -33.84 30.79 19.03
CA GLU A 264 -32.79 31.80 18.81
C GLU A 264 -32.14 32.23 20.13
N LEU A 265 -32.92 32.40 21.20
CA LEU A 265 -32.40 32.75 22.53
C LEU A 265 -31.56 31.65 23.18
N LYS A 266 -31.86 30.36 22.94
CA LYS A 266 -31.09 29.21 23.47
C LYS A 266 -29.76 29.00 22.73
N ASN A 267 -29.68 29.44 21.48
CA ASN A 267 -28.54 29.21 20.57
C ASN A 267 -27.49 30.34 20.61
N ILE A 268 -27.79 31.47 21.25
CA ILE A 268 -26.80 32.56 21.43
C ILE A 268 -25.69 32.08 22.38
N GLY A 269 -24.46 31.97 21.85
CA GLY A 269 -23.26 31.63 22.62
C GLY A 269 -22.92 30.14 22.71
N LYS A 270 -23.72 29.25 22.08
CA LYS A 270 -23.38 27.82 21.93
C LYS A 270 -22.67 27.56 20.60
N MET A 271 -21.81 26.54 20.57
CA MET A 271 -21.17 26.10 19.33
C MET A 271 -22.24 25.53 18.41
N ASP A 272 -22.34 26.05 17.19
CA ASP A 272 -23.27 25.57 16.17
C ASP A 272 -22.73 24.25 15.55
N PRO A 273 -23.28 23.07 15.90
CA PRO A 273 -22.77 21.81 15.41
C PRO A 273 -22.93 21.66 13.90
N LYS A 274 -23.90 22.37 13.28
CA LYS A 274 -24.12 22.38 11.83
C LYS A 274 -22.93 23.02 11.11
N ARG A 275 -22.47 24.18 11.59
CA ARG A 275 -21.33 24.90 11.00
C ARG A 275 -20.03 24.11 11.12
N HIS A 276 -19.76 23.51 12.27
CA HIS A 276 -18.54 22.72 12.50
C HIS A 276 -18.52 21.37 11.76
N LEU A 277 -19.70 20.75 11.56
CA LEU A 277 -19.82 19.59 10.69
C LEU A 277 -19.43 19.96 9.25
N MET A 278 -19.93 21.09 8.73
CA MET A 278 -19.63 21.56 7.37
C MET A 278 -18.16 21.91 7.18
N GLU A 279 -17.55 22.55 8.17
CA GLU A 279 -16.11 22.84 8.20
C GLU A 279 -15.27 21.54 8.17
N SER A 280 -15.66 20.54 8.97
CA SER A 280 -15.00 19.24 8.99
C SER A 280 -15.16 18.45 7.67
N ILE A 281 -16.32 18.56 7.00
CA ILE A 281 -16.54 18.00 5.65
C ILE A 281 -15.57 18.64 4.67
N ASN A 282 -15.48 19.97 4.66
CA ASN A 282 -14.61 20.70 3.74
C ASN A 282 -13.13 20.36 3.97
N ASP A 283 -12.71 20.21 5.22
CA ASP A 283 -11.35 19.78 5.57
C ASP A 283 -11.01 18.39 5.01
N ILE A 284 -11.91 17.41 5.09
CA ILE A 284 -11.67 16.07 4.52
C ILE A 284 -11.63 16.15 2.99
N THR A 285 -12.56 16.89 2.39
CA THR A 285 -12.69 17.00 0.93
C THR A 285 -11.47 17.66 0.31
N ASN A 286 -10.90 18.67 0.98
CA ASN A 286 -9.69 19.37 0.51
C ASN A 286 -8.41 18.56 0.75
N ASN A 287 -8.34 17.74 1.81
CA ASN A 287 -7.14 16.94 2.12
C ASN A 287 -7.07 15.62 1.34
N THR A 288 -8.20 15.08 0.90
CA THR A 288 -8.26 13.87 0.06
C THR A 288 -8.21 14.27 -1.40
N GLY A 289 -7.02 14.59 -1.90
CA GLY A 289 -6.81 15.02 -3.29
C GLY A 289 -7.45 14.06 -4.29
N GLY A 290 -8.61 14.44 -4.83
CA GLY A 290 -9.24 13.83 -6.00
C GLY A 290 -9.62 12.34 -5.93
N ILE A 291 -9.65 11.70 -4.75
CA ILE A 291 -10.12 10.31 -4.65
C ILE A 291 -11.65 10.34 -4.58
N ASP A 292 -12.27 10.04 -5.74
CA ASP A 292 -13.68 9.78 -6.02
C ASP A 292 -14.69 9.94 -4.85
N ASN A 293 -14.96 11.18 -4.47
CA ASN A 293 -15.81 11.55 -3.34
C ASN A 293 -17.27 11.82 -3.75
N ASN A 294 -17.80 11.02 -4.67
CA ASN A 294 -19.18 11.14 -5.14
C ASN A 294 -20.23 11.19 -3.99
N VAL A 295 -19.93 10.58 -2.85
CA VAL A 295 -20.82 10.60 -1.66
C VAL A 295 -20.78 11.96 -0.95
N PHE A 296 -19.60 12.53 -0.70
CA PHE A 296 -19.46 13.80 0.02
C PHE A 296 -19.88 15.00 -0.83
N TYR A 297 -19.61 14.97 -2.14
CA TYR A 297 -20.13 15.96 -3.08
C TYR A 297 -21.65 15.86 -3.21
N LYS A 298 -22.23 14.65 -3.31
CA LYS A 298 -23.70 14.48 -3.29
C LYS A 298 -24.33 14.93 -1.97
N MET A 299 -23.65 14.72 -0.83
CA MET A 299 -24.10 15.25 0.46
C MET A 299 -24.07 16.78 0.47
N ARG A 300 -22.99 17.41 0.00
CA ARG A 300 -22.86 18.87 -0.12
C ARG A 300 -23.92 19.48 -1.04
N ASP A 301 -24.16 18.86 -2.19
CA ASP A 301 -25.12 19.33 -3.19
C ASP A 301 -26.57 19.12 -2.74
N LYS A 302 -26.89 18.02 -2.04
CA LYS A 302 -28.19 17.85 -1.38
C LYS A 302 -28.41 18.89 -0.29
N TYR A 303 -27.34 19.29 0.41
CA TYR A 303 -27.40 20.32 1.46
C TYR A 303 -27.63 21.74 0.91
N GLN A 304 -27.11 22.05 -0.28
CA GLN A 304 -27.34 23.33 -0.95
C GLN A 304 -28.75 23.46 -1.54
N LYS A 305 -29.44 22.34 -1.83
CA LYS A 305 -30.82 22.36 -2.30
C LYS A 305 -31.78 22.59 -1.12
N LYS A 306 -32.52 23.69 -1.23
CA LYS A 306 -33.21 24.44 -0.17
C LYS A 306 -34.54 23.80 0.29
N ASP A 307 -34.61 22.48 0.52
CA ASP A 307 -35.84 21.81 0.99
C ASP A 307 -35.80 21.42 2.48
N ARG A 308 -36.85 21.83 3.19
CA ARG A 308 -36.96 22.04 4.64
C ARG A 308 -37.06 20.74 5.46
N VAL A 309 -36.27 20.66 6.55
CA VAL A 309 -36.41 19.87 7.79
C VAL A 309 -36.36 18.33 7.69
N GLY A 310 -37.00 17.70 6.69
CA GLY A 310 -36.97 16.24 6.54
C GLY A 310 -35.60 15.69 6.09
N CYS A 311 -34.86 16.47 5.28
CA CYS A 311 -33.55 16.08 4.76
C CYS A 311 -32.47 16.08 5.84
N GLU A 312 -32.58 16.93 6.87
CA GLU A 312 -31.58 17.04 7.94
C GLU A 312 -31.57 15.81 8.86
N HIS A 313 -32.74 15.23 9.14
CA HIS A 313 -32.88 13.96 9.87
C HIS A 313 -32.34 12.76 9.07
N GLU A 314 -32.63 12.70 7.78
CA GLU A 314 -32.17 11.62 6.90
C GLU A 314 -30.64 11.68 6.71
N ILE A 315 -30.08 12.88 6.55
CA ILE A 315 -28.63 13.11 6.46
C ILE A 315 -27.94 12.81 7.79
N ALA A 316 -28.50 13.21 8.93
CA ALA A 316 -27.94 12.86 10.25
C ALA A 316 -27.95 11.35 10.50
N ASN A 317 -29.04 10.65 10.16
CA ASN A 317 -29.10 9.19 10.26
C ASN A 317 -28.18 8.48 9.25
N THR A 318 -28.01 9.03 8.05
CA THR A 318 -27.06 8.51 7.05
C THR A 318 -25.61 8.73 7.51
N LEU A 319 -25.30 9.89 8.09
CA LEU A 319 -23.97 10.19 8.64
C LEU A 319 -23.66 9.29 9.83
N VAL A 320 -24.59 9.09 10.76
CA VAL A 320 -24.39 8.18 11.91
C VAL A 320 -24.24 6.73 11.44
N SER A 321 -25.06 6.25 10.50
CA SER A 321 -24.95 4.87 9.98
C SER A 321 -23.69 4.63 9.14
N THR A 322 -23.19 5.63 8.41
CA THR A 322 -21.93 5.54 7.66
C THR A 322 -20.69 5.74 8.53
N THR A 323 -20.80 6.39 9.70
CA THR A 323 -19.67 6.71 10.59
C THR A 323 -19.61 5.93 11.90
N ASP A 324 -20.60 5.10 12.26
CA ASP A 324 -20.55 4.11 13.36
C ASP A 324 -19.51 2.97 13.13
N TYR A 325 -18.44 3.30 12.41
CA TYR A 325 -17.32 2.47 12.06
C TYR A 325 -16.22 2.56 13.14
N GLU A 326 -16.45 1.92 14.29
CA GLU A 326 -15.39 1.56 15.23
C GLU A 326 -15.57 0.09 15.68
N PRO A 327 -14.54 -0.79 15.65
CA PRO A 327 -13.37 -0.85 14.79
C PRO A 327 -13.39 -2.16 13.96
N ALA A 328 -13.56 -2.07 12.64
CA ALA A 328 -13.36 -3.22 11.74
C ALA A 328 -11.98 -3.88 11.94
N LYS A 329 -10.96 -3.12 12.37
CA LYS A 329 -9.62 -3.65 12.72
C LYS A 329 -9.62 -4.74 13.80
N LYS A 330 -10.49 -4.67 14.83
CA LYS A 330 -10.56 -5.75 15.85
C LYS A 330 -11.27 -6.99 15.31
N LYS A 331 -12.42 -6.83 14.62
CA LYS A 331 -13.14 -7.96 13.99
C LYS A 331 -12.34 -8.63 12.86
N GLN A 332 -11.60 -7.86 12.08
CA GLN A 332 -10.70 -8.33 11.01
C GLN A 332 -9.52 -9.15 11.54
N ALA A 333 -9.02 -8.87 12.74
CA ALA A 333 -7.94 -9.67 13.33
C ALA A 333 -8.42 -11.10 13.62
N TYR A 334 -9.67 -11.28 14.06
CA TYR A 334 -10.19 -12.60 14.44
C TYR A 334 -10.33 -13.55 13.25
N SER A 335 -10.79 -13.12 12.07
CA SER A 335 -10.95 -14.00 10.88
C SER A 335 -9.61 -14.59 10.42
N HIS A 336 -8.56 -13.79 10.38
CA HIS A 336 -7.22 -14.22 10.01
C HIS A 336 -6.59 -15.14 11.06
N MET A 337 -6.93 -14.97 12.34
CA MET A 337 -6.44 -15.85 13.42
C MET A 337 -6.93 -17.30 13.27
N TRP A 338 -8.15 -17.54 12.76
CA TRP A 338 -8.63 -18.91 12.50
C TRP A 338 -7.76 -19.63 11.46
N LEU A 339 -7.44 -18.96 10.35
CA LEU A 339 -6.59 -19.50 9.29
C LEU A 339 -5.20 -19.85 9.82
N VAL A 340 -4.60 -18.92 10.58
CA VAL A 340 -3.29 -19.10 11.21
C VAL A 340 -3.31 -20.24 12.23
N ALA A 341 -4.40 -20.38 13.00
CA ALA A 341 -4.54 -21.45 13.99
C ALA A 341 -4.63 -22.84 13.33
N VAL A 342 -5.42 -23.01 12.26
CA VAL A 342 -5.49 -24.28 11.50
C VAL A 342 -4.12 -24.62 10.92
N SER A 343 -3.45 -23.63 10.30
CA SER A 343 -2.10 -23.75 9.76
C SER A 343 -1.11 -24.21 10.83
N PHE A 344 -1.12 -23.55 11.99
CA PHE A 344 -0.24 -23.85 13.11
C PHE A 344 -0.47 -25.28 13.63
N LEU A 345 -1.72 -25.69 13.89
CA LEU A 345 -2.02 -27.02 14.46
C LEU A 345 -1.66 -28.16 13.50
N CYS A 346 -1.95 -28.02 12.21
CA CYS A 346 -1.54 -29.03 11.22
C CYS A 346 -0.01 -29.11 11.11
N SER A 347 0.65 -27.96 11.12
CA SER A 347 2.11 -27.86 11.04
C SER A 347 2.79 -28.39 12.32
N PHE A 348 2.14 -28.24 13.47
CA PHE A 348 2.55 -28.85 14.74
C PHE A 348 2.63 -30.37 14.60
N VAL A 349 1.57 -31.00 14.10
CA VAL A 349 1.51 -32.45 13.89
C VAL A 349 2.56 -32.92 12.88
N SER A 350 2.81 -32.11 11.85
CA SER A 350 3.91 -32.35 10.92
C SER A 350 5.28 -32.31 11.61
N GLY A 351 5.53 -31.34 12.50
CA GLY A 351 6.76 -31.27 13.29
C GLY A 351 6.98 -32.50 14.18
N ILE A 352 5.91 -33.02 14.79
CA ILE A 352 5.95 -34.28 15.55
C ILE A 352 6.42 -35.41 14.62
N GLY A 353 5.81 -35.55 13.44
CA GLY A 353 6.14 -36.65 12.54
C GLY A 353 7.58 -36.60 12.00
N CYS A 354 8.12 -35.42 11.68
CA CYS A 354 9.50 -35.27 11.20
C CYS A 354 10.54 -35.73 12.23
N CYS A 355 10.31 -35.40 13.51
CA CYS A 355 11.24 -35.70 14.60
C CYS A 355 10.95 -37.04 15.30
N PHE A 356 9.78 -37.63 15.07
CA PHE A 356 9.25 -38.78 15.80
C PHE A 356 10.27 -39.91 15.97
N THR A 357 11.03 -40.23 14.93
CA THR A 357 11.95 -41.36 14.93
C THR A 357 13.17 -41.15 15.81
N SER A 358 13.52 -39.91 16.20
CA SER A 358 14.72 -39.67 17.00
C SER A 358 14.69 -40.41 18.34
N PRO A 359 13.70 -40.19 19.23
CA PRO A 359 13.62 -40.92 20.49
C PRO A 359 12.93 -42.29 20.37
N THR A 360 12.05 -42.49 19.37
CA THR A 360 11.18 -43.69 19.32
C THR A 360 11.78 -44.88 18.55
N LEU A 361 12.78 -44.65 17.69
CA LEU A 361 13.28 -45.73 16.84
C LEU A 361 13.92 -46.86 17.63
N ALA A 362 14.67 -46.55 18.69
CA ALA A 362 15.30 -47.54 19.55
C ALA A 362 14.27 -48.40 20.28
N THR A 363 13.24 -47.78 20.87
CA THR A 363 12.18 -48.49 21.60
C THR A 363 11.32 -49.35 20.67
N MET A 364 11.05 -48.90 19.45
CA MET A 364 10.35 -49.70 18.43
C MET A 364 11.14 -50.93 17.97
N ILE A 365 12.48 -50.88 18.03
CA ILE A 365 13.33 -52.03 17.75
C ILE A 365 13.32 -53.02 18.94
N GLU A 366 13.40 -52.51 20.17
CA GLU A 366 13.32 -53.32 21.38
C GLU A 366 11.97 -54.07 21.51
N GLU A 367 10.88 -53.44 21.08
CA GLU A 367 9.53 -54.03 21.08
C GLU A 367 9.27 -54.98 19.89
N ASN A 368 10.28 -55.30 19.06
CA ASN A 368 10.19 -56.16 17.87
C ASN A 368 9.19 -55.67 16.79
N LEU A 369 8.86 -54.37 16.77
CA LEU A 369 8.02 -53.78 15.73
C LEU A 369 8.83 -53.46 14.46
N LEU A 370 10.10 -53.11 14.65
CA LEU A 370 11.09 -52.87 13.61
C LEU A 370 12.36 -53.69 13.90
N TYR A 371 13.04 -54.10 12.85
CA TYR A 371 14.39 -54.67 12.88
C TYR A 371 15.41 -53.63 12.42
N GLU A 372 16.69 -53.81 12.79
CA GLU A 372 17.77 -52.93 12.32
C GLU A 372 17.86 -52.80 10.79
N SER A 373 17.51 -53.86 10.05
CA SER A 373 17.47 -53.83 8.58
C SER A 373 16.30 -53.02 8.02
N THR A 374 15.21 -52.93 8.78
CA THR A 374 13.95 -52.29 8.39
C THR A 374 13.79 -50.86 8.90
N ALA A 375 14.51 -50.49 9.96
CA ALA A 375 14.48 -49.15 10.56
C ALA A 375 14.91 -48.01 9.59
N PRO A 376 15.95 -48.15 8.75
CA PRO A 376 16.34 -47.11 7.79
C PRO A 376 15.28 -46.84 6.71
N TRP A 377 14.52 -47.86 6.34
CA TRP A 377 13.39 -47.72 5.40
C TRP A 377 12.24 -46.97 6.05
N TYR A 378 11.92 -47.25 7.32
CA TYR A 378 10.87 -46.53 8.06
C TYR A 378 11.15 -45.02 8.12
N THR A 379 12.39 -44.62 8.44
CA THR A 379 12.78 -43.20 8.53
C THR A 379 12.77 -42.51 7.16
N SER A 380 13.27 -43.18 6.11
CA SER A 380 13.42 -42.60 4.78
C SER A 380 12.12 -42.55 3.96
N LEU A 381 11.13 -43.41 4.23
CA LEU A 381 9.86 -43.49 3.49
C LEU A 381 9.03 -42.20 3.51
N LEU A 382 9.21 -41.34 4.52
CA LEU A 382 8.64 -39.99 4.53
C LEU A 382 9.00 -39.21 3.26
N SER A 383 10.25 -39.32 2.82
CA SER A 383 10.75 -38.61 1.63
C SER A 383 10.12 -39.14 0.35
N ILE A 384 9.93 -40.47 0.24
CA ILE A 384 9.24 -41.07 -0.91
C ILE A 384 7.78 -40.60 -0.94
N GLY A 385 7.07 -40.61 0.20
CA GLY A 385 5.71 -40.06 0.27
C GLY A 385 5.65 -38.61 -0.18
N ALA A 386 6.63 -37.79 0.21
CA ALA A 386 6.69 -36.38 -0.16
C ALA A 386 6.90 -36.16 -1.68
N ILE A 387 7.60 -37.05 -2.38
CA ILE A 387 7.74 -37.01 -3.85
C ILE A 387 6.37 -37.05 -4.53
N PHE A 388 5.49 -37.97 -4.11
CA PHE A 388 4.16 -38.13 -4.70
C PHE A 388 3.15 -37.10 -4.17
N GLY A 389 3.38 -36.56 -2.98
CA GLY A 389 2.51 -35.56 -2.36
C GLY A 389 2.47 -34.25 -3.14
N GLY A 390 3.60 -33.80 -3.70
CA GLY A 390 3.68 -32.54 -4.46
C GLY A 390 2.73 -32.48 -5.66
N PRO A 391 2.85 -33.41 -6.64
CA PRO A 391 1.94 -33.48 -7.79
C PRO A 391 0.47 -33.67 -7.40
N LEU A 392 0.21 -34.50 -6.37
CA LEU A 392 -1.15 -34.69 -5.84
C LEU A 392 -1.73 -33.37 -5.32
N THR A 393 -0.91 -32.58 -4.61
CA THR A 393 -1.31 -31.26 -4.10
C THR A 393 -1.69 -30.32 -5.24
N GLY A 394 -0.87 -30.25 -6.29
CA GLY A 394 -1.14 -29.40 -7.45
C GLY A 394 -2.47 -29.75 -8.13
N HIS A 395 -2.76 -31.04 -8.30
CA HIS A 395 -4.04 -31.50 -8.84
C HIS A 395 -5.21 -31.10 -7.93
N VAL A 396 -5.08 -31.34 -6.61
CA VAL A 396 -6.16 -31.08 -5.65
C VAL A 396 -6.43 -29.58 -5.49
N LEU A 397 -5.39 -28.76 -5.33
CA LEU A 397 -5.52 -27.32 -5.18
C LEU A 397 -6.21 -26.68 -6.39
N ASN A 398 -5.81 -27.08 -7.60
CA ASN A 398 -6.37 -26.50 -8.82
C ASN A 398 -7.81 -26.96 -9.06
N LYS A 399 -8.10 -28.26 -8.91
CA LYS A 399 -9.41 -28.84 -9.26
C LYS A 399 -10.47 -28.71 -8.16
N TYR A 400 -10.11 -28.93 -6.90
CA TYR A 400 -11.05 -29.01 -5.79
C TYR A 400 -11.02 -27.78 -4.88
N GLY A 401 -9.90 -27.04 -4.82
CA GLY A 401 -9.75 -25.86 -3.98
C GLY A 401 -8.78 -26.08 -2.81
N ARG A 402 -8.62 -25.05 -1.99
CA ARG A 402 -7.62 -25.02 -0.89
C ARG A 402 -8.20 -25.69 0.35
N LYS A 403 -9.48 -25.45 0.67
CA LYS A 403 -10.15 -26.01 1.84
C LYS A 403 -10.25 -27.56 1.77
N PRO A 404 -10.67 -28.20 0.66
CA PRO A 404 -10.63 -29.66 0.52
C PRO A 404 -9.22 -30.23 0.65
N CYS A 405 -8.20 -29.53 0.14
CA CYS A 405 -6.81 -29.95 0.29
C CYS A 405 -6.39 -30.02 1.77
N ILE A 406 -6.80 -29.04 2.59
CA ILE A 406 -6.54 -29.02 4.03
C ILE A 406 -7.24 -30.21 4.73
N PHE A 407 -8.48 -30.55 4.36
CA PHE A 407 -9.14 -31.74 4.90
C PHE A 407 -8.41 -33.03 4.54
N ILE A 408 -7.90 -33.15 3.31
CA ILE A 408 -7.12 -34.32 2.89
C ILE A 408 -5.82 -34.42 3.68
N VAL A 409 -5.15 -33.29 3.96
CA VAL A 409 -3.95 -33.25 4.83
C VAL A 409 -4.27 -33.77 6.24
N ILE A 410 -5.33 -33.26 6.87
CA ILE A 410 -5.77 -33.69 8.20
C ILE A 410 -6.10 -35.18 8.20
N LEU A 411 -6.79 -35.67 7.16
CA LEU A 411 -7.14 -37.07 6.99
C LEU A 411 -5.89 -37.96 6.85
N PHE A 412 -4.91 -37.56 6.04
CA PHE A 412 -3.66 -38.31 5.87
C PHE A 412 -2.86 -38.37 7.17
N PHE A 413 -2.78 -37.28 7.93
CA PHE A 413 -2.14 -37.34 9.25
C PHE A 413 -2.91 -38.21 10.24
N ALA A 414 -4.25 -38.14 10.25
CA ALA A 414 -5.07 -39.00 11.11
C ALA A 414 -4.87 -40.49 10.78
N ILE A 415 -4.89 -40.85 9.49
CA ILE A 415 -4.64 -42.22 9.02
C ILE A 415 -3.22 -42.68 9.38
N CYS A 416 -2.21 -41.83 9.19
CA CYS A 416 -0.83 -42.13 9.56
C CYS A 416 -0.72 -42.49 11.05
N TRP A 417 -1.19 -41.63 11.94
CA TRP A 417 -1.06 -41.85 13.38
C TRP A 417 -1.91 -43.02 13.86
N PHE A 418 -3.10 -43.22 13.27
CA PHE A 418 -3.92 -44.40 13.51
C PHE A 418 -3.18 -45.69 13.13
N PHE A 419 -2.58 -45.75 11.93
CA PHE A 419 -1.81 -46.90 11.51
C PHE A 419 -0.58 -47.14 12.38
N THR A 420 0.09 -46.06 12.79
CA THR A 420 1.25 -46.16 13.69
C THR A 420 0.87 -46.81 15.02
N ILE A 421 -0.24 -46.41 15.65
CA ILE A 421 -0.75 -47.05 16.87
C ILE A 421 -1.21 -48.49 16.60
N SER A 422 -1.88 -48.73 15.48
CA SER A 422 -2.40 -50.06 15.15
C SER A 422 -1.32 -51.10 14.90
N ALA A 423 -0.07 -50.68 14.65
CA ALA A 423 1.04 -51.57 14.34
C ALA A 423 1.27 -52.62 15.43
N GLU A 424 1.03 -52.28 16.70
CA GLU A 424 1.18 -53.20 17.84
C GLU A 424 0.22 -54.40 17.79
N PHE A 425 -0.95 -54.24 17.16
CA PHE A 425 -2.00 -55.27 17.13
C PHE A 425 -1.92 -56.18 15.89
N ILE A 426 -0.96 -55.93 14.98
CA ILE A 426 -0.90 -56.59 13.67
C ILE A 426 0.32 -57.53 13.61
N LYS A 427 0.14 -58.72 13.02
CA LYS A 427 1.21 -59.74 12.90
C LYS A 427 2.46 -59.29 12.14
N MET A 428 2.33 -58.34 11.21
CA MET A 428 3.42 -57.78 10.40
C MET A 428 3.52 -56.26 10.66
N PRO A 429 4.06 -55.83 11.81
CA PRO A 429 4.03 -54.43 12.26
C PRO A 429 4.82 -53.49 11.33
N PHE A 430 5.99 -53.93 10.83
CA PHE A 430 6.87 -53.11 9.99
C PHE A 430 6.19 -52.64 8.68
N ILE A 431 5.32 -53.44 8.06
CA ILE A 431 4.60 -53.07 6.84
C ILE A 431 3.64 -51.92 7.11
N VAL A 432 2.92 -52.00 8.24
CA VAL A 432 1.95 -50.98 8.64
C VAL A 432 2.66 -49.67 8.96
N LEU A 433 3.81 -49.74 9.63
CA LEU A 433 4.68 -48.60 9.89
C LEU A 433 5.26 -47.97 8.62
N TYR A 434 5.58 -48.78 7.60
CA TYR A 434 6.00 -48.25 6.29
C TYR A 434 4.87 -47.51 5.58
N ILE A 435 3.68 -48.10 5.57
CA ILE A 435 2.48 -47.47 4.99
C ILE A 435 2.17 -46.17 5.73
N SER A 436 2.24 -46.17 7.06
CA SER A 436 1.97 -44.96 7.86
C SER A 436 2.95 -43.83 7.52
N ARG A 437 4.25 -44.13 7.39
CA ARG A 437 5.27 -43.12 7.02
C ARG A 437 5.14 -42.61 5.61
N PHE A 438 4.79 -43.47 4.66
CA PHE A 438 4.52 -43.05 3.30
C PHE A 438 3.32 -42.09 3.24
N ILE A 439 2.22 -42.42 3.94
CA ILE A 439 1.03 -41.55 4.04
C ILE A 439 1.36 -40.23 4.74
N PHE A 440 2.20 -40.27 5.79
CA PHE A 440 2.70 -39.06 6.42
C PHE A 440 3.44 -38.16 5.43
N GLY A 441 4.33 -38.73 4.62
CA GLY A 441 5.06 -38.00 3.58
C GLY A 441 4.14 -37.33 2.56
N LEU A 442 3.08 -38.03 2.13
CA LEU A 442 2.04 -37.45 1.25
C LEU A 442 1.39 -36.22 1.90
N GLY A 443 0.91 -36.37 3.14
CA GLY A 443 0.28 -35.29 3.90
C GLY A 443 1.23 -34.13 4.19
N PHE A 444 2.51 -34.43 4.46
CA PHE A 444 3.54 -33.45 4.76
C PHE A 444 3.84 -32.56 3.56
N SER A 445 4.05 -33.14 2.38
CA SER A 445 4.25 -32.36 1.16
C SER A 445 3.01 -31.51 0.81
N MET A 446 1.81 -32.09 0.96
CA MET A 446 0.55 -31.36 0.78
C MET A 446 0.42 -30.16 1.73
N LEU A 447 0.79 -30.33 3.00
CA LEU A 447 0.80 -29.26 3.99
C LEU A 447 1.72 -28.10 3.58
N LEU A 448 2.96 -28.40 3.18
CA LEU A 448 3.96 -27.39 2.84
C LEU A 448 3.58 -26.55 1.61
N LEU A 449 2.72 -27.06 0.72
CA LEU A 449 2.25 -26.34 -0.45
C LEU A 449 0.88 -25.67 -0.22
N ALA A 450 -0.06 -26.36 0.43
CA ALA A 450 -1.44 -25.90 0.58
C ALA A 450 -1.56 -24.69 1.51
N PHE A 451 -0.91 -24.71 2.68
CA PHE A 451 -1.06 -23.62 3.65
C PHE A 451 -0.43 -22.31 3.19
N PRO A 452 0.83 -22.27 2.70
CA PRO A 452 1.38 -21.02 2.17
C PRO A 452 0.54 -20.46 1.03
N THR A 453 0.06 -21.29 0.10
CA THR A 453 -0.81 -20.88 -1.00
C THR A 453 -2.12 -20.27 -0.49
N TYR A 454 -2.79 -20.96 0.43
CA TYR A 454 -4.07 -20.53 0.96
C TYR A 454 -3.97 -19.23 1.79
N LEU A 455 -2.92 -19.10 2.59
CA LEU A 455 -2.63 -17.87 3.33
C LEU A 455 -2.29 -16.72 2.39
N ASN A 456 -1.53 -16.96 1.32
CA ASN A 456 -1.18 -15.93 0.33
C ASN A 456 -2.43 -15.38 -0.41
N GLU A 457 -3.41 -16.24 -0.65
CA GLU A 457 -4.63 -15.88 -1.36
C GLU A 457 -5.69 -15.23 -0.45
N SER A 458 -5.69 -15.56 0.84
CA SER A 458 -6.73 -15.12 1.79
C SER A 458 -6.31 -13.91 2.64
N VAL A 459 -5.02 -13.78 2.95
CA VAL A 459 -4.47 -12.74 3.84
C VAL A 459 -4.06 -11.48 3.07
N TYR A 460 -4.24 -10.31 3.69
CA TYR A 460 -3.77 -9.03 3.19
C TYR A 460 -2.27 -9.03 2.86
N LYS A 461 -1.90 -8.30 1.80
CA LYS A 461 -0.50 -8.18 1.33
C LYS A 461 0.49 -7.84 2.46
N SER A 462 0.13 -6.94 3.37
CA SER A 462 0.96 -6.50 4.49
C SER A 462 1.16 -7.55 5.60
N GLN A 463 0.26 -8.52 5.73
CA GLN A 463 0.27 -9.52 6.82
C GLN A 463 0.75 -10.90 6.36
N ARG A 464 0.91 -11.12 5.05
CA ARG A 464 1.29 -12.42 4.45
C ARG A 464 2.55 -13.02 5.04
N GLY A 465 3.59 -12.22 5.28
CA GLY A 465 4.87 -12.71 5.79
C GLY A 465 4.73 -13.36 7.17
N TRP A 466 4.05 -12.68 8.10
CA TRP A 466 3.83 -13.20 9.45
C TRP A 466 2.86 -14.39 9.46
N CYS A 467 1.75 -14.32 8.72
CA CYS A 467 0.81 -15.43 8.64
C CYS A 467 1.45 -16.69 8.02
N SER A 468 2.25 -16.55 6.95
CA SER A 468 2.94 -17.67 6.31
C SER A 468 4.00 -18.31 7.22
N SER A 469 4.60 -17.52 8.12
CA SER A 469 5.57 -18.01 9.11
C SER A 469 4.95 -18.98 10.13
N SER A 470 3.62 -19.01 10.26
CA SER A 470 2.90 -19.94 11.16
C SER A 470 3.20 -21.41 10.88
N VAL A 471 3.46 -21.76 9.62
CA VAL A 471 3.82 -23.14 9.21
C VAL A 471 5.14 -23.55 9.85
N GLY A 472 6.18 -22.73 9.69
CA GLY A 472 7.51 -22.99 10.26
C GLY A 472 7.50 -23.00 11.80
N ILE A 473 6.76 -22.07 12.43
CA ILE A 473 6.61 -22.03 13.88
C ILE A 473 5.90 -23.30 14.39
N GLY A 474 4.82 -23.73 13.72
CA GLY A 474 4.13 -24.98 14.06
C GLY A 474 5.06 -26.18 14.01
N ILE A 475 5.81 -26.35 12.92
CA ILE A 475 6.81 -27.43 12.78
C ILE A 475 7.84 -27.39 13.93
N GLY A 476 8.35 -26.20 14.27
CA GLY A 476 9.29 -26.01 15.37
C GLY A 476 8.72 -26.45 16.73
N PHE A 477 7.47 -26.12 17.03
CA PHE A 477 6.80 -26.57 18.26
C PHE A 477 6.60 -28.10 18.30
N GLY A 478 6.28 -28.72 17.16
CA GLY A 478 6.17 -30.18 17.06
C GLY A 478 7.51 -30.90 17.33
N ILE A 479 8.61 -30.39 16.77
CA ILE A 479 9.97 -30.89 17.02
C ILE A 479 10.32 -30.75 18.50
N LEU A 480 10.07 -29.59 19.09
CA LEU A 480 10.33 -29.33 20.51
C LEU A 480 9.53 -30.26 21.42
N LEU A 481 8.25 -30.55 21.09
CA LEU A 481 7.43 -31.48 21.87
C LEU A 481 8.07 -32.87 21.87
N VAL A 482 8.42 -33.42 20.71
CA VAL A 482 9.03 -34.76 20.61
C VAL A 482 10.36 -34.84 21.36
N TYR A 483 11.21 -33.83 21.25
CA TYR A 483 12.46 -33.77 22.02
C TYR A 483 12.26 -33.65 23.53
N SER A 484 11.14 -33.05 23.97
CA SER A 484 10.84 -32.88 25.38
C SER A 484 10.28 -34.15 26.03
N VAL A 485 9.32 -34.81 25.37
CA VAL A 485 8.59 -35.94 25.97
C VAL A 485 9.01 -37.30 25.42
N GLY A 486 9.74 -37.35 24.30
CA GLY A 486 9.93 -38.58 23.54
C GLY A 486 10.78 -39.65 24.22
N ASN A 487 11.71 -39.26 25.10
CA ASN A 487 12.48 -40.20 25.92
C ASN A 487 11.80 -40.56 27.24
N ILE A 488 10.71 -39.87 27.60
CA ILE A 488 10.00 -40.02 28.89
C ILE A 488 8.76 -40.89 28.71
N ILE A 489 8.08 -40.74 27.57
CA ILE A 489 6.79 -41.36 27.30
C ILE A 489 6.91 -42.29 26.10
N SER A 490 6.23 -43.43 26.12
CA SER A 490 6.19 -44.38 25.01
C SER A 490 5.64 -43.76 23.72
N TRP A 491 6.09 -44.29 22.59
CA TRP A 491 5.79 -43.79 21.25
C TRP A 491 4.28 -43.82 20.91
N GLN A 492 3.50 -44.70 21.55
CA GLN A 492 2.04 -44.77 21.42
C GLN A 492 1.36 -43.48 21.89
N TYR A 493 1.78 -42.95 23.06
CA TYR A 493 1.20 -41.74 23.62
C TYR A 493 1.57 -40.49 22.80
N ILE A 494 2.77 -40.45 22.23
CA ILE A 494 3.16 -39.37 21.29
C ILE A 494 2.25 -39.38 20.06
N SER A 495 1.97 -40.58 19.53
CA SER A 495 1.05 -40.77 18.41
C SER A 495 -0.38 -40.37 18.78
N LEU A 496 -0.83 -40.66 19.99
CA LEU A 496 -2.14 -40.25 20.50
C LEU A 496 -2.24 -38.72 20.66
N ILE A 497 -1.20 -38.07 21.20
CA ILE A 497 -1.12 -36.60 21.29
C ILE A 497 -1.25 -35.97 19.90
N ALA A 498 -0.61 -36.55 18.88
CA ALA A 498 -0.72 -36.06 17.51
C ALA A 498 -2.16 -36.14 16.98
N ILE A 499 -2.89 -37.23 17.24
CA ILE A 499 -4.31 -37.36 16.89
C ILE A 499 -5.16 -36.34 17.65
N ILE A 500 -4.92 -36.16 18.96
CA ILE A 500 -5.65 -35.20 19.79
C ILE A 500 -5.49 -33.78 19.26
N ILE A 501 -4.31 -33.39 18.77
CA ILE A 501 -4.05 -32.07 18.16
C ILE A 501 -4.78 -31.90 16.82
N LEU A 502 -5.03 -32.99 16.07
CA LEU A 502 -5.79 -32.93 14.82
C LEU A 502 -7.30 -32.67 15.04
N ILE A 503 -7.86 -33.02 16.19
CA ILE A 503 -9.28 -32.79 16.50
C ILE A 503 -9.64 -31.29 16.46
N PRO A 504 -8.96 -30.39 17.22
CA PRO A 504 -9.22 -28.96 17.09
C PRO A 504 -8.87 -28.48 15.69
N ALA A 505 -7.80 -28.95 15.05
CA ALA A 505 -7.46 -28.56 13.68
C ALA A 505 -8.62 -28.82 12.70
N LEU A 506 -9.28 -29.98 12.81
CA LEU A 506 -10.46 -30.36 12.02
C LEU A 506 -11.65 -29.47 12.33
N LEU A 507 -11.95 -29.23 13.62
CA LEU A 507 -13.07 -28.38 14.04
C LEU A 507 -12.91 -26.94 13.52
N LEU A 508 -11.70 -26.37 13.64
CA LEU A 508 -11.39 -25.05 13.12
C LEU A 508 -11.47 -25.02 11.57
N ALA A 509 -11.03 -26.09 10.89
CA ALA A 509 -11.07 -26.19 9.43
C ALA A 509 -12.51 -26.29 8.85
N LEU A 510 -13.51 -26.65 9.65
CA LEU A 510 -14.91 -26.62 9.21
C LEU A 510 -15.40 -25.17 8.98
N TRP A 511 -14.94 -24.22 9.79
CA TRP A 511 -15.41 -22.82 9.77
C TRP A 511 -14.62 -21.89 8.84
N ILE A 512 -13.43 -22.27 8.37
CA ILE A 512 -12.69 -21.44 7.41
C ILE A 512 -13.40 -21.44 6.03
N PRO A 513 -13.46 -20.31 5.31
CA PRO A 513 -14.04 -20.25 3.98
C PRO A 513 -13.08 -20.81 2.91
N GLU A 514 -13.57 -21.10 1.71
CA GLU A 514 -12.68 -21.46 0.60
C GLU A 514 -11.94 -20.20 0.07
N SER A 515 -10.80 -20.38 -0.60
CA SER A 515 -10.02 -19.28 -1.18
C SER A 515 -10.89 -18.41 -2.11
N PRO A 516 -10.98 -17.09 -1.87
CA PRO A 516 -11.80 -16.20 -2.68
C PRO A 516 -11.30 -16.11 -4.12
N ARG A 517 -9.96 -16.13 -4.31
CA ARG A 517 -9.34 -16.10 -5.64
C ARG A 517 -9.65 -17.37 -6.45
N TRP A 518 -9.65 -18.53 -5.80
CA TRP A 518 -9.98 -19.79 -6.47
C TRP A 518 -11.45 -19.83 -6.90
N LEU A 519 -12.36 -19.36 -6.05
CA LEU A 519 -13.80 -19.29 -6.33
C LEU A 519 -14.10 -18.37 -7.51
N ILE A 520 -13.53 -17.16 -7.52
CA ILE A 520 -13.69 -16.19 -8.61
C ILE A 520 -13.11 -16.74 -9.91
N ARG A 521 -11.92 -17.38 -9.87
CA ARG A 521 -11.30 -18.03 -11.04
C ARG A 521 -12.17 -19.14 -11.64
N HIS A 522 -12.96 -19.84 -10.83
CA HIS A 522 -13.88 -20.89 -11.29
C HIS A 522 -15.29 -20.37 -11.62
N GLY A 523 -15.47 -19.05 -11.75
CA GLY A 523 -16.75 -18.42 -12.10
C GLY A 523 -17.78 -18.39 -10.97
N LYS A 524 -17.41 -18.78 -9.73
CA LYS A 524 -18.30 -18.77 -8.56
C LYS A 524 -18.23 -17.42 -7.84
N LEU A 525 -18.73 -16.36 -8.48
CA LEU A 525 -18.59 -14.98 -8.01
C LEU A 525 -19.26 -14.72 -6.65
N GLU A 526 -20.48 -15.23 -6.44
CA GLU A 526 -21.22 -15.04 -5.18
C GLU A 526 -20.52 -15.67 -3.98
N LEU A 527 -20.12 -16.93 -4.10
CA LEU A 527 -19.35 -17.62 -3.04
C LEU A 527 -17.99 -16.94 -2.81
N GLY A 528 -17.37 -16.43 -3.88
CA GLY A 528 -16.14 -15.65 -3.79
C GLY A 528 -16.32 -14.36 -2.98
N TYR A 529 -17.44 -13.65 -3.20
CA TYR A 529 -17.82 -12.47 -2.43
C TYR A 529 -18.11 -12.82 -0.96
N GLU A 530 -18.85 -13.88 -0.67
CA GLU A 530 -19.09 -14.34 0.70
C GLU A 530 -17.79 -14.68 1.45
N SER A 531 -16.85 -15.34 0.77
CA SER A 531 -15.51 -15.63 1.33
C SER A 531 -14.73 -14.33 1.62
N LEU A 532 -14.73 -13.37 0.69
CA LEU A 532 -14.12 -12.06 0.91
C LEU A 532 -14.79 -11.31 2.06
N LEU A 533 -16.11 -11.35 2.15
CA LEU A 533 -16.86 -10.72 3.23
C LEU A 533 -16.50 -11.33 4.58
N TRP A 534 -16.33 -12.65 4.65
CA TRP A 534 -15.87 -13.34 5.86
C TRP A 534 -14.43 -12.96 6.24
N LEU A 535 -13.53 -12.83 5.26
CA LEU A 535 -12.13 -12.48 5.51
C LEU A 535 -11.94 -11.01 5.87
N ARG A 536 -12.58 -10.10 5.13
CA ARG A 536 -12.44 -8.65 5.23
C ARG A 536 -13.37 -8.03 6.27
N GLN A 537 -14.49 -8.69 6.59
CA GLN A 537 -15.52 -8.19 7.50
C GLN A 537 -15.99 -6.76 7.14
N CYS A 538 -15.96 -6.44 5.84
CA CYS A 538 -16.28 -5.13 5.27
C CYS A 538 -16.76 -5.32 3.83
N GLU A 539 -18.03 -4.96 3.55
CA GLU A 539 -18.66 -5.13 2.24
C GLU A 539 -17.96 -4.33 1.14
N ARG A 540 -17.66 -3.06 1.39
CA ARG A 540 -17.01 -2.19 0.41
C ARG A 540 -15.64 -2.73 -0.03
N GLN A 541 -14.79 -3.12 0.93
CA GLN A 541 -13.47 -3.68 0.63
C GLN A 541 -13.56 -5.03 -0.08
N ALA A 542 -14.55 -5.85 0.29
CA ALA A 542 -14.79 -7.13 -0.35
C ALA A 542 -15.22 -6.95 -1.82
N GLU A 543 -16.09 -5.98 -2.12
CA GLU A 543 -16.54 -5.72 -3.51
C GLU A 543 -15.42 -5.10 -4.37
N GLU A 544 -14.65 -4.15 -3.82
CA GLU A 544 -13.47 -3.59 -4.48
C GLU A 544 -12.47 -4.71 -4.84
N GLU A 545 -12.07 -5.55 -3.88
CA GLU A 545 -11.12 -6.64 -4.13
C GLU A 545 -11.67 -7.73 -5.06
N LYS A 546 -12.97 -8.03 -5.00
CA LYS A 546 -13.63 -8.95 -5.93
C LYS A 546 -13.50 -8.45 -7.36
N SER A 547 -13.74 -7.15 -7.59
CA SER A 547 -13.63 -6.54 -8.92
C SER A 547 -12.20 -6.58 -9.45
N ASP A 548 -11.21 -6.28 -8.60
CA ASP A 548 -9.79 -6.37 -8.95
C ASP A 548 -9.39 -7.80 -9.34
N ILE A 549 -9.80 -8.80 -8.55
CA ILE A 549 -9.50 -10.20 -8.83
C ILE A 549 -10.18 -10.63 -10.14
N PHE A 550 -11.44 -10.29 -10.34
CA PHE A 550 -12.19 -10.65 -11.54
C PHE A 550 -11.53 -10.08 -12.82
N ASN A 551 -11.17 -8.81 -12.79
CA ASN A 551 -10.46 -8.15 -13.89
C ASN A 551 -9.10 -8.84 -14.18
N SER A 552 -8.35 -9.19 -13.13
CA SER A 552 -7.06 -9.88 -13.28
C SER A 552 -7.20 -11.30 -13.87
N VAL A 553 -8.28 -12.02 -13.55
CA VAL A 553 -8.57 -13.36 -14.07
C VAL A 553 -8.95 -13.29 -15.54
N GLN A 554 -9.82 -12.36 -15.95
CA GLN A 554 -10.19 -12.19 -17.36
C GLN A 554 -8.99 -11.87 -18.25
N MET A 555 -8.04 -11.05 -17.77
CA MET A 555 -6.80 -10.77 -18.50
C MET A 555 -5.90 -12.01 -18.64
N SER A 556 -5.90 -12.90 -17.64
CA SER A 556 -5.07 -14.12 -17.62
C SER A 556 -5.65 -15.25 -18.48
N ASP A 557 -6.96 -15.51 -18.41
CA ASP A 557 -7.62 -16.58 -19.17
C ASP A 557 -7.67 -16.31 -20.69
N GLY A 558 -7.58 -15.03 -21.10
CA GLY A 558 -7.47 -14.64 -22.51
C GLY A 558 -6.13 -15.01 -23.15
N ILE A 559 -5.10 -15.30 -22.35
CA ILE A 559 -3.75 -15.66 -22.80
C ILE A 559 -3.52 -17.14 -22.48
N LYS A 560 -4.09 -18.05 -23.29
CA LYS A 560 -3.62 -19.43 -23.31
C LYS A 560 -2.24 -19.46 -23.96
N MET A 561 -1.18 -19.18 -23.18
CA MET A 561 0.19 -19.40 -23.64
C MET A 561 0.37 -20.89 -23.92
N PHE A 562 0.61 -21.22 -25.20
CA PHE A 562 1.13 -22.52 -25.56
C PHE A 562 2.46 -22.73 -24.84
N LYS A 563 2.68 -23.92 -24.29
CA LYS A 563 3.95 -24.27 -23.63
C LYS A 563 5.06 -24.29 -24.68
N ASP A 564 5.87 -23.24 -24.70
CA ASP A 564 7.01 -23.15 -25.59
C ASP A 564 8.24 -23.82 -24.95
N TYR A 565 8.52 -25.05 -25.38
CA TYR A 565 9.68 -25.81 -24.93
C TYR A 565 11.01 -25.30 -25.52
N SER A 566 10.98 -24.34 -26.46
CA SER A 566 12.19 -23.74 -27.02
C SER A 566 12.97 -22.91 -25.98
N GLU A 567 12.29 -22.42 -24.94
CA GLU A 567 12.88 -21.72 -23.79
C GLU A 567 13.93 -22.55 -23.04
N LEU A 568 13.85 -23.89 -23.08
CA LEU A 568 14.85 -24.78 -22.47
C LEU A 568 16.24 -24.65 -23.10
N LYS A 569 16.36 -24.03 -24.28
CA LYS A 569 17.66 -23.74 -24.90
C LYS A 569 18.33 -22.49 -24.32
N ASN A 570 17.61 -21.68 -23.54
CA ASN A 570 18.16 -20.48 -22.94
C ASN A 570 19.20 -20.82 -21.86
N LYS A 571 20.44 -20.40 -22.08
CA LYS A 571 21.56 -20.63 -21.16
C LYS A 571 21.31 -20.04 -19.77
N LYS A 572 20.60 -18.92 -19.67
CA LYS A 572 20.26 -18.27 -18.39
C LYS A 572 19.21 -19.05 -17.61
N LEU A 573 18.21 -19.62 -18.30
CA LEU A 573 17.23 -20.50 -17.66
C LEU A 573 17.91 -21.76 -17.10
N ILE A 574 18.78 -22.40 -17.90
CA ILE A 574 19.56 -23.55 -17.45
C ILE A 574 20.45 -23.17 -16.26
N LYS A 575 21.08 -22.00 -16.31
CA LYS A 575 21.91 -21.46 -15.21
C LYS A 575 21.09 -21.27 -13.93
N ASN A 576 19.92 -20.64 -14.01
CA ASN A 576 19.02 -20.43 -12.88
C ASN A 576 18.49 -21.76 -12.32
N PHE A 577 18.09 -22.67 -13.19
CA PHE A 577 17.66 -24.02 -12.83
C PHE A 577 18.76 -24.80 -12.10
N ALA A 578 19.99 -24.75 -12.62
CA ALA A 578 21.15 -25.36 -11.98
C ALA A 578 21.46 -24.74 -10.60
N ALA A 579 21.30 -23.42 -10.45
CA ALA A 579 21.44 -22.76 -9.14
C ALA A 579 20.39 -23.26 -8.14
N CYS A 580 19.12 -23.33 -8.54
CA CYS A 580 18.05 -23.86 -7.70
C CYS A 580 18.32 -25.32 -7.29
N LEU A 581 18.75 -26.16 -8.23
CA LEU A 581 19.08 -27.55 -7.96
C LEU A 581 20.28 -27.69 -7.02
N ALA A 582 21.33 -26.89 -7.19
CA ALA A 582 22.50 -26.88 -6.31
C ALA A 582 22.13 -26.49 -4.87
N ILE A 583 21.28 -25.48 -4.68
CA ILE A 583 20.85 -25.03 -3.34
C ILE A 583 19.97 -26.09 -2.66
N HIS A 584 19.06 -26.73 -3.39
CA HIS A 584 18.25 -27.83 -2.84
C HIS A 584 19.09 -29.08 -2.56
N ALA A 585 20.16 -29.32 -3.34
CA ALA A 585 21.12 -30.37 -3.04
C ALA A 585 21.87 -30.06 -1.74
N ILE A 586 22.37 -28.84 -1.52
CA ILE A 586 22.98 -28.42 -0.25
C ILE A 586 22.02 -28.67 0.92
N GLN A 587 20.75 -28.32 0.77
CA GLN A 587 19.74 -28.50 1.82
C GLN A 587 19.62 -29.95 2.30
N GLN A 588 19.72 -30.93 1.40
CA GLN A 588 19.55 -32.34 1.75
C GLN A 588 20.89 -33.01 2.11
N LEU A 589 21.95 -32.65 1.40
CA LEU A 589 23.32 -33.10 1.66
C LEU A 589 23.89 -32.53 2.97
N SER A 590 23.27 -31.49 3.54
CA SER A 590 23.60 -30.99 4.88
C SER A 590 23.24 -31.96 6.01
N LEU A 591 22.58 -33.09 5.71
CA LEU A 591 22.14 -34.10 6.68
C LEU A 591 21.00 -33.64 7.59
N ILE A 592 20.17 -32.66 7.19
CA ILE A 592 19.10 -32.16 8.06
C ILE A 592 18.13 -33.27 8.53
N ASN A 593 17.65 -34.12 7.61
CA ASN A 593 16.71 -35.18 7.96
C ASN A 593 17.38 -36.28 8.79
N VAL A 594 18.65 -36.57 8.54
CA VAL A 594 19.43 -37.50 9.35
C VAL A 594 19.61 -36.98 10.77
N ILE A 595 20.06 -35.73 10.92
CA ILE A 595 20.28 -35.12 12.24
C ILE A 595 18.94 -35.04 12.98
N LEU A 596 17.85 -34.63 12.35
CA LEU A 596 16.52 -34.60 12.98
C LEU A 596 16.02 -36.01 13.37
N SER A 597 16.21 -37.02 12.53
CA SER A 597 15.69 -38.37 12.75
C SER A 597 16.56 -39.26 13.65
N TYR A 598 17.84 -38.93 13.84
CA TYR A 598 18.82 -39.72 14.60
C TYR A 598 19.54 -38.94 15.70
N SER A 599 19.04 -37.76 16.10
CA SER A 599 19.67 -36.92 17.14
C SER A 599 19.91 -37.66 18.46
N THR A 600 18.95 -38.47 18.92
CA THR A 600 19.11 -39.27 20.15
C THR A 600 20.29 -40.24 20.03
N GLY A 601 20.43 -40.93 18.90
CA GLY A 601 21.55 -41.84 18.64
C GLY A 601 22.90 -41.09 18.61
N LEU A 602 22.97 -39.97 17.90
CA LEU A 602 24.19 -39.14 17.81
C LEU A 602 24.67 -38.64 19.19
N LEU A 603 23.75 -38.30 20.09
CA LEU A 603 24.09 -37.90 21.46
C LEU A 603 24.51 -39.09 22.33
N ASN A 604 23.87 -40.24 22.17
CA ASN A 604 24.28 -41.47 22.86
C ASN A 604 25.71 -41.89 22.45
N ASP A 605 26.01 -41.83 21.16
CA ASP A 605 27.35 -42.13 20.61
C ASP A 605 28.44 -41.18 21.14
N ALA A 606 28.05 -39.95 21.48
CA ALA A 606 28.91 -38.96 22.13
C ALA A 606 28.99 -39.09 23.67
N GLY A 607 28.41 -40.13 24.26
CA GLY A 607 28.50 -40.43 25.69
C GLY A 607 27.49 -39.72 26.59
N PHE A 608 26.38 -39.20 26.05
CA PHE A 608 25.27 -38.73 26.87
C PHE A 608 24.44 -39.92 27.37
N SER A 609 24.38 -40.10 28.70
CA SER A 609 23.53 -41.12 29.33
C SER A 609 22.05 -40.71 29.37
N ASN A 610 21.77 -39.40 29.50
CA ASN A 610 20.44 -38.83 29.38
C ASN A 610 20.44 -37.78 28.26
N THR A 611 19.76 -38.09 27.16
CA THR A 611 19.70 -37.23 25.96
C THR A 611 18.57 -36.21 26.01
N THR A 612 17.64 -36.31 26.97
CA THR A 612 16.43 -35.48 27.04
C THR A 612 16.74 -33.99 27.16
N LEU A 613 17.60 -33.59 28.11
CA LEU A 613 17.95 -32.18 28.30
C LEU A 613 18.69 -31.56 27.10
N PRO A 614 19.73 -32.22 26.53
CA PRO A 614 20.36 -31.76 25.28
C PRO A 614 19.36 -31.61 24.12
N LEU A 615 18.45 -32.57 23.93
CA LEU A 615 17.45 -32.52 22.85
C LEU A 615 16.46 -31.36 23.05
N ILE A 616 16.00 -31.11 24.28
CA ILE A 616 15.15 -29.94 24.59
C ILE A 616 15.88 -28.65 24.21
N PHE A 617 17.16 -28.52 24.58
CA PHE A 617 17.96 -27.35 24.25
C PHE A 617 18.07 -27.15 22.73
N ILE A 618 18.34 -28.23 21.98
CA ILE A 618 18.37 -28.22 20.51
C ILE A 618 17.01 -27.80 19.94
N GLY A 619 15.90 -28.32 20.46
CA GLY A 619 14.55 -27.97 20.03
C GLY A 619 14.20 -26.50 20.26
N ILE A 620 14.60 -25.94 21.41
CA ILE A 620 14.41 -24.52 21.73
C ILE A 620 15.19 -23.65 20.74
N VAL A 621 16.45 -23.97 20.50
CA VAL A 621 17.30 -23.22 19.56
C VAL A 621 16.74 -23.32 18.15
N GLN A 622 16.27 -24.51 17.74
CA GLN A 622 15.64 -24.73 16.43
C GLN A 622 14.41 -23.84 16.24
N LEU A 623 13.53 -23.74 17.25
CA LEU A 623 12.34 -22.90 17.21
C LEU A 623 12.71 -21.41 17.07
N PHE A 624 13.59 -20.89 17.93
CA PHE A 624 13.95 -19.47 17.93
C PHE A 624 14.77 -19.06 16.70
N SER A 625 15.71 -19.90 16.24
CA SER A 625 16.48 -19.63 15.02
C SER A 625 15.60 -19.64 13.77
N GLY A 626 14.59 -20.52 13.72
CA GLY A 626 13.55 -20.50 12.69
C GLY A 626 12.78 -19.17 12.65
N MET A 627 12.37 -18.64 13.81
CA MET A 627 11.68 -17.34 13.90
C MET A 627 12.57 -16.17 13.47
N LEU A 628 13.86 -16.20 13.82
CA LEU A 628 14.81 -15.15 13.47
C LEU A 628 15.11 -15.11 11.97
N SER A 629 15.06 -16.26 11.29
CA SER A 629 15.40 -16.39 9.86
C SER A 629 14.65 -15.42 8.94
N ALA A 630 13.35 -15.21 9.17
CA ALA A 630 12.51 -14.33 8.34
C ALA A 630 13.00 -12.87 8.39
N THR A 631 13.38 -12.40 9.58
CA THR A 631 13.89 -11.03 9.77
C THR A 631 15.26 -10.81 9.14
N LEU A 632 16.12 -11.84 9.18
CA LEU A 632 17.43 -11.80 8.54
C LEU A 632 17.32 -11.75 7.02
N LEU A 633 16.38 -12.51 6.45
CA LEU A 633 16.12 -12.60 5.02
C LEU A 633 15.77 -11.23 4.40
N ASP A 634 14.89 -10.48 5.05
CA ASP A 634 14.51 -9.14 4.60
C ASP A 634 15.68 -8.15 4.67
N ARG A 635 16.54 -8.30 5.69
CA ARG A 635 17.67 -7.39 5.94
C ARG A 635 18.85 -7.64 5.01
N PHE A 636 19.30 -8.88 4.84
CA PHE A 636 20.57 -9.20 4.16
C PHE A 636 20.43 -9.66 2.71
N GLY A 637 19.23 -10.08 2.27
CA GLY A 637 19.04 -10.63 0.93
C GLY A 637 19.33 -12.13 0.85
N ARG A 638 19.12 -12.72 -0.34
CA ARG A 638 19.05 -14.19 -0.48
C ARG A 638 20.44 -14.79 -0.64
N ARG A 639 21.27 -14.20 -1.50
CA ARG A 639 22.59 -14.77 -1.85
C ARG A 639 23.58 -14.75 -0.66
N PRO A 640 23.80 -13.64 0.07
CA PRO A 640 24.67 -13.61 1.23
C PRO A 640 24.29 -14.63 2.30
N LEU A 641 22.99 -14.80 2.58
CA LEU A 641 22.52 -15.73 3.60
C LEU A 641 22.70 -17.18 3.18
N VAL A 642 22.42 -17.55 1.92
CA VAL A 642 22.68 -18.91 1.41
C VAL A 642 24.16 -19.25 1.49
N LEU A 643 25.04 -18.33 1.07
CA LEU A 643 26.49 -18.56 1.11
C LEU A 643 27.02 -18.65 2.54
N ALA A 644 26.59 -17.75 3.43
CA ALA A 644 26.99 -17.77 4.84
C ALA A 644 26.49 -19.04 5.54
N SER A 645 25.20 -19.37 5.41
CA SER A 645 24.61 -20.58 6.02
C SER A 645 25.28 -21.86 5.52
N SER A 646 25.49 -22.01 4.20
CA SER A 646 26.16 -23.18 3.63
C SER A 646 27.60 -23.33 4.12
N THR A 647 28.33 -22.22 4.23
CA THR A 647 29.71 -22.23 4.75
C THR A 647 29.74 -22.65 6.22
N LEU A 648 28.83 -22.11 7.04
CA LEU A 648 28.75 -22.47 8.45
C LEU A 648 28.31 -23.93 8.65
N ILE A 649 27.37 -24.44 7.84
CA ILE A 649 26.98 -25.85 7.82
C ILE A 649 28.18 -26.74 7.49
N MET A 650 28.94 -26.40 6.45
CA MET A 650 30.14 -27.14 6.06
C MET A 650 31.16 -27.19 7.22
N ILE A 651 31.39 -26.05 7.89
CA ILE A 651 32.27 -25.97 9.07
C ILE A 651 31.73 -26.81 10.23
N SER A 652 30.42 -26.78 10.49
CA SER A 652 29.79 -27.60 11.54
C SER A 652 29.95 -29.08 11.26
N LEU A 653 29.71 -29.54 10.03
CA LEU A 653 29.86 -30.95 9.65
C LEU A 653 31.32 -31.39 9.75
N ALA A 654 32.26 -30.57 9.27
CA ALA A 654 33.69 -30.85 9.41
C ALA A 654 34.13 -30.90 10.89
N SER A 655 33.62 -29.98 11.72
CA SER A 655 33.89 -29.95 13.17
C SER A 655 33.32 -31.17 13.88
N MET A 656 32.12 -31.62 13.49
CA MET A 656 31.53 -32.86 13.99
C MET A 656 32.36 -34.08 13.59
N GLY A 657 32.90 -34.09 12.36
CA GLY A 657 33.85 -35.10 11.90
C GLY A 657 35.13 -35.14 12.73
N ILE A 658 35.73 -33.97 13.02
CA ILE A 658 36.93 -33.86 13.88
C ILE A 658 36.64 -34.38 15.28
N TYR A 659 35.48 -34.03 15.84
CA TYR A 659 35.07 -34.50 17.17
C TYR A 659 34.99 -36.03 17.24
N PHE A 660 34.28 -36.67 16.31
CA PHE A 660 34.19 -38.13 16.26
C PHE A 660 35.51 -38.81 15.90
N HIS A 661 36.39 -38.12 15.15
CA HIS A 661 37.73 -38.64 14.86
C HIS A 661 38.58 -38.72 16.11
N PHE A 662 38.56 -37.68 16.95
CA PHE A 662 39.30 -37.67 18.21
C PHE A 662 38.72 -38.62 19.27
N ILE A 663 37.41 -38.84 19.27
CA ILE A 663 36.81 -39.93 20.09
C ILE A 663 37.32 -41.28 19.61
N CYS A 664 37.29 -41.55 18.30
CA CYS A 664 37.72 -42.83 17.75
C CYS A 664 39.22 -43.10 17.96
N ALA A 665 40.03 -42.05 18.05
CA ALA A 665 41.47 -42.13 18.32
C ALA A 665 41.83 -42.16 19.82
N ASP A 666 40.83 -42.24 20.72
CA ASP A 666 40.99 -42.17 22.18
C ASP A 666 41.74 -40.92 22.70
N LEU A 667 41.78 -39.85 21.90
CA LEU A 667 42.48 -38.60 22.24
C LEU A 667 41.65 -37.66 23.13
N ILE A 668 40.32 -37.81 23.11
CA ILE A 668 39.39 -37.01 23.90
C ILE A 668 38.53 -37.93 24.75
N SER A 669 38.48 -37.67 26.06
CA SER A 669 37.60 -38.41 26.96
C SER A 669 36.14 -38.00 26.76
N GLN A 670 35.21 -38.92 27.07
CA GLN A 670 33.76 -38.68 27.08
C GLN A 670 33.33 -37.52 28.01
N SER A 671 34.24 -36.96 28.81
CA SER A 671 34.04 -35.74 29.61
C SER A 671 33.78 -34.49 28.75
N TYR A 672 34.18 -34.47 27.47
CA TYR A 672 34.00 -33.33 26.56
C TYR A 672 32.76 -33.46 25.66
N LYS A 673 31.79 -34.30 26.02
CA LYS A 673 30.55 -34.53 25.27
C LYS A 673 29.72 -33.28 24.96
N TRP A 674 29.82 -32.23 25.77
CA TRP A 674 29.15 -30.96 25.52
C TRP A 674 29.58 -30.27 24.22
N ILE A 675 30.77 -30.59 23.67
CA ILE A 675 31.24 -30.05 22.39
C ILE A 675 30.32 -30.45 21.24
N VAL A 676 29.88 -31.71 21.16
CA VAL A 676 28.97 -32.16 20.08
C VAL A 676 27.64 -31.41 20.14
N LEU A 677 27.15 -31.12 21.35
CA LEU A 677 25.91 -30.38 21.55
C LEU A 677 26.06 -28.97 20.99
N VAL A 678 27.16 -28.27 21.29
CA VAL A 678 27.45 -26.93 20.74
C VAL A 678 27.54 -26.97 19.21
N ILE A 679 28.19 -27.98 18.63
CA ILE A 679 28.31 -28.14 17.17
C ILE A 679 26.93 -28.35 16.53
N ILE A 680 26.09 -29.24 17.08
CA ILE A 680 24.73 -29.49 16.57
C ILE A 680 23.86 -28.24 16.71
N THR A 681 23.95 -27.53 17.83
CA THR A 681 23.25 -26.25 18.03
C THR A 681 23.66 -25.23 16.98
N PHE A 682 24.96 -25.07 16.73
CA PHE A 682 25.47 -24.15 15.72
C PHE A 682 25.06 -24.56 14.30
N TYR A 683 25.02 -25.86 14.02
CA TYR A 683 24.49 -26.42 12.78
C TYR A 683 23.02 -25.99 12.55
N PHE A 684 22.14 -26.15 13.55
CA PHE A 684 20.73 -25.78 13.41
C PHE A 684 20.50 -24.28 13.23
N ILE A 685 21.25 -23.44 13.96
CA ILE A 685 21.22 -21.98 13.76
C ILE A 685 21.63 -21.64 12.33
N SER A 686 22.72 -22.25 11.84
CA SER A 686 23.24 -22.03 10.49
C SER A 686 22.26 -22.48 9.42
N TYR A 687 21.62 -23.63 9.61
CA TYR A 687 20.59 -24.16 8.72
C TYR A 687 19.39 -23.23 8.61
N ASN A 688 18.79 -22.85 9.73
CA ASN A 688 17.59 -21.99 9.73
C ASN A 688 17.88 -20.58 9.22
N MET A 689 19.09 -20.06 9.41
CA MET A 689 19.49 -18.73 8.94
C MET A 689 19.36 -18.56 7.42
N GLY A 690 19.52 -19.63 6.62
CA GLY A 690 19.47 -19.52 5.17
C GLY A 690 18.91 -20.75 4.46
N ILE A 691 19.68 -21.85 4.42
CA ILE A 691 19.36 -23.06 3.66
C ILE A 691 18.00 -23.70 4.02
N GLY A 692 17.44 -23.44 5.21
CA GLY A 692 16.11 -23.91 5.59
C GLY A 692 14.99 -23.37 4.68
N ASN A 693 14.89 -22.04 4.56
CA ASN A 693 13.73 -21.38 3.94
C ASN A 693 14.03 -20.78 2.56
N ILE A 694 15.26 -20.33 2.32
CA ILE A 694 15.65 -19.61 1.10
C ILE A 694 15.54 -20.45 -0.18
N PRO A 695 15.84 -21.76 -0.23
CA PRO A 695 15.79 -22.54 -1.48
C PRO A 695 14.43 -22.44 -2.18
N TRP A 696 13.35 -22.54 -1.43
CA TRP A 696 11.97 -22.45 -1.92
C TRP A 696 11.60 -21.05 -2.43
N ILE A 697 12.13 -20.00 -1.79
CA ILE A 697 11.92 -18.61 -2.20
C ILE A 697 12.69 -18.32 -3.50
N VAL A 698 13.97 -18.71 -3.55
CA VAL A 698 14.82 -18.52 -4.73
C VAL A 698 14.27 -19.27 -5.94
N MET A 699 13.68 -20.45 -5.74
CA MET A 699 13.01 -21.19 -6.81
C MET A 699 11.86 -20.39 -7.45
N SER A 700 11.01 -19.75 -6.63
CA SER A 700 9.89 -18.96 -7.15
C SER A 700 10.31 -17.59 -7.72
N GLU A 701 11.45 -17.05 -7.29
CA GLU A 701 12.02 -15.80 -7.78
C GLU A 701 12.86 -15.97 -9.08
N LEU A 702 13.57 -17.10 -9.27
CA LEU A 702 14.49 -17.31 -10.41
C LEU A 702 13.86 -17.99 -11.63
N LEU A 703 12.80 -18.79 -11.43
CA LEU A 703 12.16 -19.58 -12.50
C LEU A 703 10.96 -18.84 -13.09
N VAL A 704 11.11 -17.58 -13.46
CA VAL A 704 10.04 -16.80 -14.12
C VAL A 704 10.05 -17.12 -15.62
N CYS A 705 9.41 -18.24 -16.00
CA CYS A 705 9.34 -18.72 -17.39
C CYS A 705 8.01 -19.46 -17.63
N ASN A 706 7.70 -19.78 -18.89
CA ASN A 706 6.47 -20.49 -19.23
C ASN A 706 6.45 -21.95 -18.74
N LEU A 707 7.63 -22.48 -18.40
CA LEU A 707 7.85 -23.83 -17.86
C LEU A 707 8.09 -23.85 -16.34
N GLN A 708 7.70 -22.78 -15.63
CA GLN A 708 7.97 -22.64 -14.19
C GLN A 708 7.43 -23.82 -13.37
N GLU A 709 6.24 -24.30 -13.68
CA GLU A 709 5.59 -25.40 -12.95
C GLU A 709 6.33 -26.73 -13.15
N GLU A 710 6.75 -27.05 -14.38
CA GLU A 710 7.53 -28.24 -14.70
C GLU A 710 8.92 -28.23 -14.05
N LEU A 711 9.63 -27.09 -14.14
CA LEU A 711 10.96 -26.98 -13.55
C LEU A 711 10.90 -27.04 -12.02
N SER A 712 9.91 -26.40 -11.41
CA SER A 712 9.73 -26.42 -9.95
C SER A 712 9.36 -27.81 -9.43
N THR A 713 8.50 -28.54 -10.14
CA THR A 713 8.16 -29.93 -9.79
C THR A 713 9.36 -30.86 -9.92
N LEU A 714 10.19 -30.67 -10.95
CA LEU A 714 11.43 -31.43 -11.13
C LEU A 714 12.45 -31.15 -10.01
N ILE A 715 12.65 -29.89 -9.61
CA ILE A 715 13.52 -29.53 -8.47
C ILE A 715 13.00 -30.14 -7.17
N THR A 716 11.69 -30.07 -6.94
CA THR A 716 11.05 -30.66 -5.76
C THR A 716 11.24 -32.17 -5.72
N PHE A 717 11.10 -32.85 -6.86
CA PHE A 717 11.41 -34.27 -6.99
C PHE A 717 12.87 -34.56 -6.58
N PHE A 718 13.84 -33.81 -7.13
CA PHE A 718 15.25 -33.99 -6.79
C PHE A 718 15.55 -33.72 -5.30
N ASN A 719 14.91 -32.71 -4.70
CA ASN A 719 15.05 -32.43 -3.27
C ASN A 719 14.61 -33.63 -2.41
N TRP A 720 13.39 -34.13 -2.62
CA TRP A 720 12.91 -35.27 -1.83
C TRP A 720 13.63 -36.58 -2.19
N MET A 721 14.12 -36.73 -3.41
CA MET A 721 14.94 -37.87 -3.81
C MET A 721 16.30 -37.85 -3.10
N PHE A 722 16.99 -36.70 -3.04
CA PHE A 722 18.21 -36.58 -2.23
C PHE A 722 17.94 -36.79 -0.75
N SER A 723 16.83 -36.25 -0.22
CA SER A 723 16.40 -36.51 1.15
C SER A 723 16.28 -38.02 1.44
N PHE A 724 15.62 -38.75 0.54
CA PHE A 724 15.48 -40.20 0.64
C PHE A 724 16.85 -40.90 0.63
N LEU A 725 17.68 -40.62 -0.37
CA LEU A 725 18.99 -41.26 -0.53
C LEU A 725 19.92 -41.00 0.66
N VAL A 726 19.96 -39.78 1.17
CA VAL A 726 20.79 -39.42 2.33
C VAL A 726 20.27 -40.11 3.59
N THR A 727 18.96 -40.11 3.81
CA THR A 727 18.37 -40.69 5.02
C THR A 727 18.49 -42.22 5.05
N ILE A 728 18.27 -42.89 3.93
CA ILE A 728 18.40 -44.36 3.85
C ILE A 728 19.86 -44.80 3.91
N SER A 729 20.77 -44.08 3.26
CA SER A 729 22.19 -44.47 3.22
C SER A 729 22.89 -44.30 4.57
N TYR A 730 22.48 -43.33 5.40
CA TYR A 730 23.17 -43.00 6.64
C TYR A 730 23.39 -44.20 7.57
N PRO A 731 22.38 -45.00 7.98
CA PRO A 731 22.61 -46.14 8.87
C PRO A 731 23.44 -47.26 8.24
N TYR A 732 23.38 -47.44 6.92
CA TYR A 732 24.21 -48.44 6.23
C TYR A 732 25.66 -47.99 6.16
N LEU A 733 25.90 -46.71 5.90
CA LEU A 733 27.23 -46.12 5.92
C LEU A 733 27.80 -46.14 7.34
N ASP A 734 27.00 -45.97 8.40
CA ASP A 734 27.43 -46.08 9.82
C ASP A 734 27.97 -47.46 10.21
N LYS A 735 27.55 -48.50 9.50
CA LYS A 735 28.07 -49.86 9.71
C LYS A 735 29.39 -50.14 8.97
N ILE A 736 29.67 -49.40 7.89
CA ILE A 736 30.81 -49.66 7.00
C ILE A 736 31.94 -48.64 7.22
N LEU A 737 31.57 -47.37 7.43
CA LEU A 737 32.46 -46.24 7.61
C LEU A 737 32.35 -45.73 9.05
N ALA A 738 33.48 -45.30 9.61
CA ALA A 738 33.46 -44.57 10.86
C ALA A 738 32.68 -43.24 10.70
N LYS A 739 31.96 -42.83 11.75
CA LYS A 739 31.15 -41.59 11.79
C LYS A 739 31.91 -40.37 11.30
N HIS A 740 33.18 -40.22 11.69
CA HIS A 740 34.02 -39.11 11.26
C HIS A 740 34.18 -39.04 9.73
N SER A 741 34.37 -40.19 9.07
CA SER A 741 34.56 -40.28 7.62
C SER A 741 33.30 -39.85 6.90
N MET A 742 32.13 -40.24 7.39
CA MET A 742 30.85 -39.79 6.83
C MET A 742 30.67 -38.29 6.95
N MET A 743 30.92 -37.71 8.13
CA MET A 743 30.79 -36.27 8.32
C MET A 743 31.71 -35.48 7.37
N TYR A 744 32.93 -35.97 7.12
CA TYR A 744 33.82 -35.39 6.12
C TYR A 744 33.30 -35.54 4.69
N ILE A 745 32.78 -36.72 4.30
CA ILE A 745 32.19 -36.94 2.97
C ILE A 745 31.05 -35.95 2.71
N PHE A 746 30.10 -35.83 3.63
CA PHE A 746 28.99 -34.88 3.47
C PHE A 746 29.45 -33.42 3.50
N ALA A 747 30.44 -33.06 4.33
CA ALA A 747 31.05 -31.74 4.29
C ALA A 747 31.68 -31.42 2.91
N THR A 748 32.34 -32.40 2.27
CA THR A 748 32.90 -32.21 0.91
C THR A 748 31.84 -32.08 -0.16
N PHE A 749 30.72 -32.82 -0.05
CA PHE A 749 29.58 -32.65 -0.96
C PHE A 749 28.95 -31.27 -0.83
N VAL A 750 28.74 -30.79 0.40
CA VAL A 750 28.27 -29.42 0.66
C VAL A 750 29.25 -28.40 0.09
N ALA A 751 30.56 -28.58 0.26
CA ALA A 751 31.58 -27.71 -0.30
C ALA A 751 31.53 -27.65 -1.84
N GLY A 752 31.35 -28.79 -2.50
CA GLY A 752 31.22 -28.88 -3.96
C GLY A 752 29.99 -28.13 -4.47
N CYS A 753 28.82 -28.34 -3.86
CA CYS A 753 27.61 -27.62 -4.23
C CYS A 753 27.68 -26.13 -3.87
N LEU A 754 28.38 -25.77 -2.78
CA LEU A 754 28.62 -24.38 -2.39
C LEU A 754 29.46 -23.65 -3.46
N LEU A 755 30.50 -24.28 -3.98
CA LEU A 755 31.33 -23.72 -5.06
C LEU A 755 30.49 -23.41 -6.30
N VAL A 756 29.62 -24.35 -6.71
CA VAL A 756 28.68 -24.13 -7.81
C VAL A 756 27.73 -22.97 -7.49
N THR A 757 27.22 -22.91 -6.27
CA THR A 757 26.29 -21.85 -5.84
C THR A 757 26.95 -20.46 -5.85
N VAL A 758 28.20 -20.34 -5.42
CA VAL A 758 28.97 -19.07 -5.46
C VAL A 758 29.06 -18.51 -6.88
N LEU A 759 29.32 -19.39 -7.86
CA LEU A 759 29.53 -19.03 -9.26
C LEU A 759 28.23 -18.68 -10.00
N ILE A 760 27.13 -19.36 -9.65
CA ILE A 760 25.92 -19.38 -10.47
C ILE A 760 24.79 -18.55 -9.86
N LEU A 761 24.64 -18.49 -8.53
CA LEU A 761 23.50 -17.86 -7.85
C LEU A 761 23.55 -16.32 -7.95
N PRO A 762 22.57 -15.67 -8.61
CA PRO A 762 22.45 -14.22 -8.59
C PRO A 762 21.75 -13.71 -7.31
N GLU A 763 21.89 -12.42 -7.01
CA GLU A 763 21.07 -11.75 -5.98
C GLU A 763 19.72 -11.32 -6.55
N THR A 764 18.65 -11.62 -5.81
CA THR A 764 17.25 -11.35 -6.16
C THR A 764 16.63 -10.22 -5.33
N LYS A 765 17.27 -9.79 -4.23
CA LYS A 765 16.77 -8.71 -3.37
C LYS A 765 16.55 -7.41 -4.16
N GLY A 766 15.33 -6.87 -4.07
CA GLY A 766 14.98 -5.55 -4.61
C GLY A 766 14.72 -5.50 -6.12
N LYS A 767 14.69 -6.66 -6.80
CA LYS A 767 14.31 -6.76 -8.22
C LYS A 767 12.84 -7.14 -8.33
N SER A 768 12.08 -6.49 -9.21
CA SER A 768 10.71 -6.95 -9.48
C SER A 768 10.73 -8.24 -10.31
N LEU A 769 9.68 -9.06 -10.18
CA LEU A 769 9.52 -10.28 -11.00
C LEU A 769 9.43 -9.94 -12.49
N GLU A 770 8.86 -8.77 -12.81
CA GLU A 770 8.75 -8.24 -14.17
C GLU A 770 10.11 -7.81 -14.71
N ASP A 771 10.96 -7.16 -13.92
CA ASP A 771 12.34 -6.81 -14.32
C ASP A 771 13.19 -8.07 -14.56
N MET A 772 12.95 -9.14 -13.81
CA MET A 772 13.62 -10.43 -14.03
C MET A 772 13.13 -11.13 -15.30
N LYS A 773 11.87 -10.92 -15.69
CA LYS A 773 11.27 -11.42 -16.94
C LYS A 773 11.66 -10.58 -18.16
N LEU A 774 11.73 -9.26 -18.04
CA LEU A 774 12.18 -8.35 -19.11
C LEU A 774 13.66 -8.55 -19.44
N ASN A 775 14.53 -8.69 -18.42
CA ASN A 775 15.93 -9.09 -18.61
C ASN A 775 16.08 -10.51 -19.19
N TYR A 776 15.02 -11.31 -19.20
CA TYR A 776 14.99 -12.63 -19.82
C TYR A 776 14.57 -12.54 -21.29
N ASP A 777 13.56 -11.72 -21.59
CA ASP A 777 13.04 -11.52 -22.95
C ASP A 777 13.98 -10.69 -23.85
N GLU A 778 14.81 -9.80 -23.29
CA GLU A 778 15.82 -9.03 -24.04
C GLU A 778 16.99 -9.88 -24.56
N GLU A 779 17.31 -11.02 -23.93
CA GLU A 779 18.38 -11.93 -24.38
C GLU A 779 17.91 -13.01 -25.36
N ILE A 780 16.59 -13.17 -25.54
CA ILE A 780 15.98 -14.10 -26.51
C ILE A 780 15.89 -13.49 -27.92
N LYS A 781 15.96 -12.16 -28.02
CA LYS A 781 16.12 -11.42 -29.27
C LYS A 781 17.59 -11.31 -29.65
#